data_AF-A0A8J4CUN2-F1
#
_entry.id   AF-A0A8J4CUN2-F1
#
_cell.length_a   1.000
_cell.length_b   1.000
_cell.length_c   1.000
_cell.angle_alpha   90.00
_cell.angle_beta   90.00
_cell.angle_gamma   90.00
#
_symmetry.space_group_name_H-M   'P 1'
#
loop_
_entity.id
_entity.type
_entity.pdbx_description
1 polymer ?
#
loop_
_entity_poly.entity_id
_entity_poly.type
_entity_poly.pdbx_seq_one_letter_code
_entity_poly.pdbx_strand_id
1 'polypeptide(L)'
;MDHPVARSLISSTYSNLNNGSLIIPEDECFCMKWLNSKGSKVEQKVANALQWSAFAFSVMILLYYAYATWKATCGWEEVYVCCVELTKVVIEFFHEFDEPSMLYLASGNRVQWLRYGEWLLTCPVILIHLSNLTGLKDDYNKRTMRLLVSDIGTIVWGATSAMSSGYVKVIFFLLGLLYGANTFFHAAKVYIESYHTVPKGLCRQIVRVMAWLFFLSWGMFPVLFLLGPEGFGHLTVYGSTIGHTVIDLLSKNCWGLLGHFLRLKIHEHILLYGDIRKVQKIKVAGQEMEVETMMSEEAADTVKKSTAHFANRESFLIMRDKLKEKGYEVRASLDNSGGNIGANASDGGGGGNHSSFQPKGGMELAKMDAGGIADGYSAAAATSASISSGRVILAVPDISMVEYFREQFAQLPVPYEVVPALGADNALQLVMQAAALGGCDFVLLHPEFLRDKGPSGLPGRLRAMGQRVAAFGWASIGPVRDLIESAGLDGWLEGPSFGSGISQSNLIGLVARMQQARKIAAMLGISPAGVGVFSMGNNMMASGASGMMAASMMGTSNAMPMGANSSASITPLGANGRVGSGGNGMGMMGAVNPPNPTGASSMGISPFQMGSNPLYNTAPSPLSSQPGDAAPAAAAAGMIGAAGASGVIQTIGSVRSSGVFGGAVGSMQMPIMGTPSLATMPMGMGAPGGSGGTSEAEMLQQLMAEINRLKSELGE
;
A
#
# COMPACT_ATOMS: atom_id res chain seq x y z
N MET A 1 13.69 -9.16 39.09
CA MET A 1 12.48 -8.30 39.12
C MET A 1 11.43 -9.05 38.34
N ASP A 2 10.55 -9.74 39.05
CA ASP A 2 9.40 -10.39 38.41
C ASP A 2 8.41 -9.27 38.09
N HIS A 3 8.43 -8.79 36.84
CA HIS A 3 7.32 -7.97 36.37
C HIS A 3 6.06 -8.83 36.48
N PRO A 4 5.06 -8.43 37.28
CA PRO A 4 3.84 -9.22 37.40
C PRO A 4 3.25 -9.35 35.99
N VAL A 5 3.04 -10.60 35.56
CA VAL A 5 2.28 -10.92 34.35
C VAL A 5 1.02 -10.07 34.38
N ALA A 6 0.83 -9.25 33.34
CA ALA A 6 -0.09 -8.12 33.36
C ALA A 6 -1.43 -8.54 33.97
N ARG A 7 -1.73 -8.06 35.18
CA ARG A 7 -3.00 -8.35 35.83
C ARG A 7 -4.11 -7.84 34.91
N SER A 8 -5.11 -8.68 34.66
CA SER A 8 -6.37 -8.25 34.07
C SER A 8 -6.84 -7.00 34.81
N LEU A 9 -6.93 -5.87 34.12
CA LEU A 9 -7.46 -4.62 34.68
C LEU A 9 -8.96 -4.70 34.97
N ILE A 10 -9.59 -5.86 34.72
CA ILE A 10 -11.01 -6.14 34.91
C ILE A 10 -11.18 -7.06 36.12
N SER A 11 -11.93 -6.58 37.10
CA SER A 11 -12.27 -7.35 38.29
C SER A 11 -13.35 -8.39 38.01
N SER A 12 -13.10 -9.62 38.46
CA SER A 12 -14.04 -10.74 38.41
C SER A 12 -14.67 -11.08 39.76
N THR A 13 -14.20 -10.45 40.84
CA THR A 13 -14.67 -10.68 42.20
C THR A 13 -15.41 -9.45 42.72
N TYR A 14 -16.48 -9.68 43.46
CA TYR A 14 -17.26 -8.63 44.12
C TYR A 14 -17.98 -9.23 45.33
N SER A 15 -18.23 -8.39 46.34
CA SER A 15 -19.04 -8.76 47.50
C SER A 15 -20.40 -8.06 47.40
N ASN A 16 -21.47 -8.84 47.31
CA ASN A 16 -22.84 -8.32 47.34
C ASN A 16 -23.28 -8.08 48.79
N LEU A 17 -23.72 -6.86 49.10
CA LEU A 17 -24.16 -6.47 50.45
C LEU A 17 -25.64 -6.81 50.73
N ASN A 18 -26.31 -7.54 49.82
CA ASN A 18 -27.71 -7.97 49.90
C ASN A 18 -28.74 -6.82 49.96
N ASN A 19 -28.30 -5.57 49.76
CA ASN A 19 -29.13 -4.36 49.65
C ASN A 19 -29.10 -3.74 48.24
N GLY A 20 -28.48 -4.42 47.27
CA GLY A 20 -28.24 -3.92 45.91
C GLY A 20 -26.88 -3.23 45.70
N SER A 21 -26.14 -2.94 46.77
CA SER A 21 -24.77 -2.42 46.69
C SER A 21 -23.74 -3.54 46.51
N LEU A 22 -22.69 -3.25 45.75
CA LEU A 22 -21.56 -4.14 45.49
C LEU A 22 -20.26 -3.49 45.99
N ILE A 23 -19.40 -4.27 46.64
CA ILE A 23 -18.02 -3.87 46.95
C ILE A 23 -17.09 -4.53 45.92
N ILE A 24 -16.16 -3.72 45.38
CA ILE A 24 -15.17 -4.10 44.38
C ILE A 24 -13.77 -3.66 44.84
N PRO A 25 -12.68 -4.28 44.33
CA PRO A 25 -11.31 -3.79 44.55
C PRO A 25 -11.11 -2.37 43.97
N GLU A 26 -10.22 -1.58 44.58
CA GLU A 26 -9.99 -0.17 44.21
C GLU A 26 -9.21 0.00 42.89
N ASP A 27 -8.30 -0.94 42.59
CA ASP A 27 -7.36 -0.85 41.45
C ASP A 27 -7.88 -1.49 40.14
N GLU A 28 -9.13 -2.00 40.10
CA GLU A 28 -9.66 -2.79 38.98
C GLU A 28 -10.98 -2.22 38.45
N CYS A 29 -11.14 -2.17 37.12
CA CYS A 29 -12.39 -1.80 36.48
C CYS A 29 -13.44 -2.91 36.67
N PHE A 30 -14.70 -2.55 36.95
CA PHE A 30 -15.77 -3.52 37.16
C PHE A 30 -17.05 -3.18 36.40
N CYS A 31 -17.64 -4.18 35.75
CA CYS A 31 -19.01 -4.12 35.23
C CYS A 31 -19.62 -5.52 35.18
N MET A 32 -20.80 -5.69 35.80
CA MET A 32 -21.52 -6.97 35.83
C MET A 32 -21.79 -7.57 34.43
N LYS A 33 -21.98 -6.73 33.40
CA LYS A 33 -22.22 -7.20 32.03
C LYS A 33 -21.01 -7.89 31.40
N TRP A 34 -19.79 -7.53 31.81
CA TRP A 34 -18.57 -8.18 31.31
C TRP A 34 -18.47 -9.64 31.80
N LEU A 35 -18.99 -9.90 33.01
CA LEU A 35 -19.03 -11.22 33.67
C LEU A 35 -20.11 -12.18 33.10
N ASN A 36 -20.94 -11.71 32.16
CA ASN A 36 -21.88 -12.57 31.45
C ASN A 36 -21.16 -13.76 30.81
N SER A 37 -21.80 -14.93 30.75
CA SER A 37 -21.18 -16.10 30.11
C SER A 37 -20.72 -15.81 28.68
N LYS A 38 -19.60 -16.43 28.28
CA LYS A 38 -19.08 -16.44 26.92
C LYS A 38 -19.75 -17.52 26.05
N GLY A 39 -20.36 -18.52 26.69
CA GLY A 39 -21.12 -19.61 26.06
C GLY A 39 -21.03 -20.90 26.88
N SER A 40 -21.48 -22.00 26.30
CA SER A 40 -21.37 -23.34 26.90
C SER A 40 -19.97 -23.94 26.77
N LYS A 41 -19.66 -24.93 27.62
CA LYS A 41 -18.43 -25.74 27.50
C LYS A 41 -18.36 -26.56 26.20
N VAL A 42 -19.49 -26.77 25.51
CA VAL A 42 -19.52 -27.46 24.21
C VAL A 42 -19.11 -26.50 23.11
N GLU A 43 -19.70 -25.31 23.06
CA GLU A 43 -19.30 -24.26 22.11
C GLU A 43 -17.82 -23.90 22.27
N GLN A 44 -17.32 -23.74 23.50
CA GLN A 44 -15.89 -23.51 23.75
C GLN A 44 -15.00 -24.60 23.13
N LYS A 45 -15.35 -25.88 23.30
CA LYS A 45 -14.57 -27.00 22.72
C LYS A 45 -14.60 -26.98 21.19
N VAL A 46 -15.74 -26.64 20.59
CA VAL A 46 -15.88 -26.56 19.12
C VAL A 46 -15.13 -25.35 18.56
N ALA A 47 -15.21 -24.19 19.22
CA ALA A 47 -14.43 -22.99 18.88
C ALA A 47 -12.93 -23.31 18.89
N ASN A 48 -12.40 -23.85 19.98
CA ASN A 48 -11.00 -24.24 20.10
C ASN A 48 -10.58 -25.26 19.01
N ALA A 49 -11.43 -26.24 18.69
CA ALA A 49 -11.13 -27.24 17.65
C ALA A 49 -11.08 -26.62 16.24
N LEU A 50 -11.95 -25.65 15.95
CA LEU A 50 -11.95 -24.92 14.68
C LEU A 50 -10.78 -23.93 14.60
N GLN A 51 -10.44 -23.22 15.67
CA GLN A 51 -9.24 -22.38 15.75
C GLN A 51 -7.96 -23.20 15.49
N TRP A 52 -7.82 -24.38 16.10
CA TRP A 52 -6.71 -25.30 15.79
C TRP A 52 -6.70 -25.79 14.34
N SER A 53 -7.89 -26.03 13.77
CA SER A 53 -8.02 -26.41 12.36
C SER A 53 -7.60 -25.26 11.43
N ALA A 54 -7.98 -24.02 11.76
CA ALA A 54 -7.60 -22.82 11.02
C ALA A 54 -6.10 -22.53 11.12
N PHE A 55 -5.51 -22.70 12.31
CA PHE A 55 -4.07 -22.63 12.53
C PHE A 55 -3.34 -23.64 11.63
N ALA A 56 -3.70 -24.93 11.70
CA ALA A 56 -3.06 -25.97 10.92
C ALA A 56 -3.20 -25.74 9.41
N PHE A 57 -4.38 -25.32 8.95
CA PHE A 57 -4.63 -25.03 7.54
C PHE A 57 -3.83 -23.81 7.05
N SER A 58 -3.72 -22.76 7.86
CA SER A 58 -2.91 -21.58 7.56
C SER A 58 -1.41 -21.90 7.56
N VAL A 59 -0.91 -22.74 8.47
CA VAL A 59 0.49 -23.22 8.42
C VAL A 59 0.75 -24.04 7.15
N MET A 60 -0.12 -24.98 6.80
CA MET A 60 0.04 -25.79 5.58
C MET A 60 0.01 -24.94 4.30
N ILE A 61 -0.90 -23.97 4.22
CA ILE A 61 -1.00 -23.05 3.08
C ILE A 61 0.19 -22.09 3.04
N LEU A 62 0.67 -21.58 4.18
CA LEU A 62 1.84 -20.71 4.21
C LEU A 62 3.13 -21.45 3.80
N LEU A 63 3.28 -22.74 4.18
CA LEU A 63 4.38 -23.57 3.68
C LEU A 63 4.28 -23.83 2.17
N TYR A 64 3.07 -24.06 1.66
CA TYR A 64 2.81 -24.17 0.22
C TYR A 64 3.12 -22.86 -0.53
N TYR A 65 2.72 -21.71 0.00
CA TYR A 65 3.04 -20.40 -0.58
C TYR A 65 4.53 -20.07 -0.45
N ALA A 66 5.21 -20.41 0.64
CA ALA A 66 6.66 -20.24 0.74
C ALA A 66 7.40 -21.02 -0.36
N TYR A 67 6.96 -22.26 -0.64
CA TYR A 67 7.45 -23.04 -1.78
C TYR A 67 7.10 -22.40 -3.13
N ALA A 68 5.87 -21.89 -3.30
CA ALA A 68 5.43 -21.25 -4.55
C ALA A 68 6.12 -19.89 -4.81
N THR A 69 6.42 -19.12 -3.76
CA THR A 69 7.21 -17.88 -3.78
C THR A 69 8.67 -18.18 -4.10
N TRP A 70 9.25 -19.25 -3.55
CA TRP A 70 10.57 -19.74 -3.98
C TRP A 70 10.60 -20.21 -5.44
N LYS A 71 9.45 -20.51 -6.04
CA LYS A 71 9.29 -20.73 -7.49
C LYS A 71 8.82 -19.48 -8.25
N ALA A 72 8.84 -18.30 -7.62
CA ALA A 72 8.39 -17.02 -8.15
C ALA A 72 6.94 -17.00 -8.70
N THR A 73 6.10 -17.98 -8.33
CA THR A 73 4.74 -18.16 -8.85
C THR A 73 3.61 -17.67 -7.93
N CYS A 74 3.93 -17.21 -6.72
CA CYS A 74 2.94 -16.72 -5.77
C CYS A 74 2.78 -15.19 -5.85
N GLY A 75 1.55 -14.69 -5.67
CA GLY A 75 1.33 -13.29 -5.38
C GLY A 75 1.70 -12.95 -3.93
N TRP A 76 1.81 -11.66 -3.65
CA TRP A 76 2.06 -11.20 -2.28
C TRP A 76 0.77 -11.15 -1.46
N GLU A 77 -0.39 -11.02 -2.13
CA GLU A 77 -1.69 -10.86 -1.49
C GLU A 77 -2.08 -12.11 -0.70
N GLU A 78 -1.91 -13.29 -1.30
CA GLU A 78 -2.24 -14.58 -0.69
C GLU A 78 -1.31 -14.88 0.50
N VAL A 79 -0.02 -14.54 0.38
CA VAL A 79 0.98 -14.68 1.45
C VAL A 79 0.64 -13.76 2.61
N TYR A 80 0.39 -12.48 2.33
CA TYR A 80 0.08 -11.47 3.34
C TYR A 80 -1.15 -11.86 4.17
N VAL A 81 -2.25 -12.20 3.49
CA VAL A 81 -3.51 -12.61 4.14
C VAL A 81 -3.30 -13.86 4.99
N CYS A 82 -2.54 -14.86 4.50
CA CYS A 82 -2.26 -16.08 5.25
C CYS A 82 -1.36 -15.83 6.49
N CYS A 83 -0.41 -14.89 6.41
CA CYS A 83 0.41 -14.47 7.55
C CYS A 83 -0.41 -13.73 8.61
N VAL A 84 -1.33 -12.85 8.22
CA VAL A 84 -2.22 -12.15 9.15
C VAL A 84 -3.19 -13.14 9.83
N GLU A 85 -3.81 -14.05 9.07
CA GLU A 85 -4.68 -15.10 9.63
C GLU A 85 -3.92 -15.98 10.65
N LEU A 86 -2.72 -16.45 10.29
CA LEU A 86 -1.89 -17.24 11.21
C LEU A 86 -1.54 -16.47 12.50
N THR A 87 -1.19 -15.18 12.36
CA THR A 87 -0.87 -14.31 13.50
C THR A 87 -2.09 -14.09 14.39
N LYS A 88 -3.25 -13.81 13.78
CA LYS A 88 -4.52 -13.62 14.48
C LYS A 88 -4.93 -14.88 15.24
N VAL A 89 -4.86 -16.07 14.64
CA VAL A 89 -5.25 -17.31 15.30
C VAL A 89 -4.31 -17.65 16.48
N VAL A 90 -3.02 -17.30 16.39
CA VAL A 90 -2.09 -17.41 17.52
C VAL A 90 -2.46 -16.45 18.66
N ILE A 91 -2.78 -15.19 18.35
CA ILE A 91 -3.23 -14.22 19.37
C ILE A 91 -4.56 -14.67 19.98
N GLU A 92 -5.50 -15.15 19.17
CA GLU A 92 -6.79 -15.66 19.61
C GLU A 92 -6.60 -16.85 20.59
N PHE A 93 -5.77 -17.82 20.24
CA PHE A 93 -5.55 -19.00 21.09
C PHE A 93 -5.06 -18.69 22.51
N PHE A 94 -4.20 -17.67 22.68
CA PHE A 94 -3.68 -17.28 23.99
C PHE A 94 -4.47 -16.14 24.66
N HIS A 95 -5.06 -15.25 23.88
CA HIS A 95 -5.53 -13.92 24.32
C HIS A 95 -6.86 -13.49 23.67
N GLU A 96 -7.72 -14.40 23.16
CA GLU A 96 -9.04 -14.06 22.54
C GLU A 96 -9.87 -13.09 23.40
N PHE A 97 -9.81 -13.25 24.72
CA PHE A 97 -10.64 -12.52 25.68
C PHE A 97 -9.89 -11.50 26.53
N ASP A 98 -8.61 -11.29 26.28
CA ASP A 98 -7.82 -10.29 26.98
C ASP A 98 -7.92 -8.95 26.26
N GLU A 99 -7.80 -7.85 26.99
CA GLU A 99 -7.76 -6.50 26.40
C GLU A 99 -6.38 -6.30 25.71
N PRO A 100 -6.30 -5.83 24.45
CA PRO A 100 -7.36 -5.25 23.62
C PRO A 100 -7.92 -6.20 22.54
N SER A 101 -7.69 -7.52 22.61
CA SER A 101 -8.28 -8.49 21.67
C SER A 101 -9.81 -8.50 21.76
N MET A 102 -10.32 -8.46 22.99
CA MET A 102 -11.70 -8.13 23.33
C MET A 102 -11.72 -6.83 24.13
N LEU A 103 -12.40 -5.80 23.62
CA LEU A 103 -12.58 -4.53 24.33
C LEU A 103 -13.76 -4.65 25.30
N TYR A 104 -13.54 -4.29 26.57
CA TYR A 104 -14.57 -4.26 27.60
C TYR A 104 -14.99 -2.81 27.87
N LEU A 105 -16.04 -2.37 27.19
CA LEU A 105 -16.44 -0.96 27.18
C LEU A 105 -17.28 -0.59 28.39
N ALA A 106 -17.20 0.68 28.84
CA ALA A 106 -17.95 1.22 29.98
C ALA A 106 -19.50 1.13 29.83
N SER A 107 -20.02 0.98 28.61
CA SER A 107 -21.44 0.67 28.35
C SER A 107 -21.85 -0.75 28.78
N GLY A 108 -20.86 -1.59 29.12
CA GLY A 108 -20.96 -3.02 29.34
C GLY A 108 -20.97 -3.86 28.06
N ASN A 109 -20.76 -3.25 26.89
CA ASN A 109 -20.53 -3.96 25.64
C ASN A 109 -19.18 -4.70 25.68
N ARG A 110 -19.12 -5.83 24.96
CA ARG A 110 -17.88 -6.56 24.66
C ARG A 110 -17.69 -6.58 23.15
N VAL A 111 -16.52 -6.20 22.66
CA VAL A 111 -16.25 -6.08 21.22
C VAL A 111 -15.00 -6.88 20.87
N GLN A 112 -15.11 -7.86 19.96
CA GLN A 112 -13.97 -8.64 19.49
C GLN A 112 -13.08 -7.82 18.53
N TRP A 113 -12.34 -6.85 19.06
CA TRP A 113 -11.54 -5.93 18.26
C TRP A 113 -10.45 -6.60 17.44
N LEU A 114 -9.87 -7.71 17.93
CA LEU A 114 -8.94 -8.54 17.15
C LEU A 114 -9.51 -8.90 15.76
N ARG A 115 -10.81 -9.22 15.69
CA ARG A 115 -11.53 -9.57 14.45
C ARG A 115 -11.63 -8.36 13.50
N TYR A 116 -12.02 -7.19 14.02
CA TYR A 116 -12.12 -5.97 13.20
C TYR A 116 -10.75 -5.46 12.73
N GLY A 117 -9.71 -5.57 13.55
CA GLY A 117 -8.34 -5.26 13.15
C GLY A 117 -7.80 -6.20 12.07
N GLU A 118 -8.05 -7.50 12.21
CA GLU A 118 -7.72 -8.51 11.20
C GLU A 118 -8.48 -8.29 9.87
N TRP A 119 -9.75 -7.89 9.90
CA TRP A 119 -10.49 -7.50 8.70
C TRP A 119 -9.91 -6.27 8.00
N LEU A 120 -9.52 -5.22 8.75
CA LEU A 120 -8.87 -4.03 8.17
C LEU A 120 -7.53 -4.35 7.49
N LEU A 121 -6.82 -5.39 7.94
CA LEU A 121 -5.59 -5.86 7.32
C LEU A 121 -5.87 -6.75 6.10
N THR A 122 -6.85 -7.66 6.17
CA THR A 122 -7.05 -8.72 5.18
C THR A 122 -8.05 -8.39 4.06
N CYS A 123 -9.19 -7.77 4.38
CA CYS A 123 -10.27 -7.54 3.42
C CYS A 123 -9.86 -6.60 2.26
N PRO A 124 -9.13 -5.48 2.50
CA PRO A 124 -8.61 -4.65 1.42
C PRO A 124 -7.63 -5.42 0.50
N VAL A 125 -6.77 -6.29 1.06
CA VAL A 125 -5.80 -7.08 0.29
C VAL A 125 -6.49 -8.15 -0.56
N ILE A 126 -7.55 -8.78 -0.04
CA ILE A 126 -8.43 -9.68 -0.82
C ILE A 126 -9.08 -8.92 -1.99
N LEU A 127 -9.49 -7.67 -1.80
CA LEU A 127 -10.09 -6.84 -2.86
C LEU A 127 -9.07 -6.29 -3.87
N ILE A 128 -7.81 -6.11 -3.48
CA ILE A 128 -6.68 -5.88 -4.40
C ILE A 128 -6.49 -7.10 -5.30
N HIS A 129 -6.39 -8.30 -4.72
CA HIS A 129 -6.30 -9.54 -5.49
C HIS A 129 -7.53 -9.72 -6.39
N LEU A 130 -8.75 -9.49 -5.90
CA LEU A 130 -9.97 -9.54 -6.72
C LEU A 130 -9.89 -8.57 -7.92
N SER A 131 -9.38 -7.35 -7.69
CA SER A 131 -9.20 -6.38 -8.77
C SER A 131 -8.21 -6.83 -9.85
N ASN A 132 -7.29 -7.75 -9.53
CA ASN A 132 -6.28 -8.31 -10.42
C ASN A 132 -6.22 -9.85 -10.34
N LEU A 133 -7.37 -10.52 -10.52
CA LEU A 133 -7.46 -11.99 -10.50
C LEU A 133 -6.55 -12.67 -11.54
N THR A 134 -6.16 -11.97 -12.60
CA THR A 134 -5.22 -12.52 -13.60
C THR A 134 -3.77 -12.46 -13.15
N GLY A 135 -3.39 -11.49 -12.28
CA GLY A 135 -2.00 -11.21 -11.92
C GLY A 135 -1.17 -10.58 -13.05
N LEU A 136 -1.82 -10.09 -14.12
CA LEU A 136 -1.16 -9.60 -15.34
C LEU A 136 -1.26 -8.10 -15.55
N LYS A 137 -2.22 -7.42 -14.89
CA LYS A 137 -2.36 -5.96 -14.97
C LYS A 137 -1.62 -5.35 -13.79
N ASP A 138 -0.68 -4.46 -14.07
CA ASP A 138 -0.02 -3.68 -13.01
C ASP A 138 -0.83 -2.40 -12.66
N ASP A 139 -1.81 -2.03 -13.50
CA ASP A 139 -2.70 -0.88 -13.32
C ASP A 139 -3.93 -1.17 -12.43
N TYR A 140 -4.00 -0.52 -11.26
CA TYR A 140 -5.21 -0.43 -10.45
C TYR A 140 -6.11 0.73 -10.90
N ASN A 141 -7.37 0.42 -11.16
CA ASN A 141 -8.31 1.40 -11.72
C ASN A 141 -9.15 2.12 -10.64
N LYS A 142 -9.93 3.13 -11.05
CA LYS A 142 -10.83 3.88 -10.15
C LYS A 142 -11.89 3.01 -9.45
N ARG A 143 -12.21 1.80 -9.97
CA ARG A 143 -13.12 0.84 -9.32
C ARG A 143 -12.43 0.12 -8.18
N THR A 144 -11.16 -0.24 -8.30
CA THR A 144 -10.34 -0.78 -7.19
C THR A 144 -10.35 0.19 -6.02
N MET A 145 -10.04 1.47 -6.24
CA MET A 145 -10.05 2.45 -5.15
C MET A 145 -11.44 2.60 -4.50
N ARG A 146 -12.53 2.49 -5.26
CA ARG A 146 -13.89 2.46 -4.70
C ARG A 146 -14.16 1.22 -3.86
N LEU A 147 -13.70 0.04 -4.30
CA LEU A 147 -13.82 -1.21 -3.53
C LEU A 147 -13.12 -1.10 -2.17
N LEU A 148 -11.88 -0.62 -2.16
CA LEU A 148 -11.10 -0.50 -0.92
C LEU A 148 -11.73 0.52 0.05
N VAL A 149 -12.15 1.69 -0.45
CA VAL A 149 -12.79 2.72 0.37
C VAL A 149 -14.17 2.26 0.89
N SER A 150 -14.95 1.55 0.08
CA SER A 150 -16.26 1.04 0.53
C SER A 150 -16.11 -0.11 1.54
N ASP A 151 -15.11 -0.97 1.36
CA ASP A 151 -14.81 -2.06 2.31
C ASP A 151 -14.31 -1.55 3.66
N ILE A 152 -13.30 -0.67 3.67
CA ILE A 152 -12.78 -0.04 4.89
C ILE A 152 -13.92 0.69 5.63
N GLY A 153 -14.77 1.43 4.92
CA GLY A 153 -15.94 2.07 5.53
C GLY A 153 -16.96 1.06 6.09
N THR A 154 -17.16 -0.09 5.43
CA THR A 154 -18.01 -1.18 5.95
C THR A 154 -17.50 -1.66 7.31
N ILE A 155 -16.19 -1.92 7.40
CA ILE A 155 -15.54 -2.44 8.61
C ILE A 155 -15.53 -1.38 9.72
N VAL A 156 -15.19 -0.13 9.42
CA VAL A 156 -15.17 0.98 10.39
C VAL A 156 -16.57 1.23 10.97
N TRP A 157 -17.61 1.28 10.13
CA TRP A 157 -18.98 1.45 10.61
C TRP A 157 -19.50 0.21 11.37
N GLY A 158 -19.11 -1.00 10.96
CA GLY A 158 -19.39 -2.24 11.69
C GLY A 158 -18.77 -2.27 13.08
N ALA A 159 -17.49 -1.93 13.20
CA ALA A 159 -16.78 -1.83 14.48
C ALA A 159 -17.41 -0.75 15.38
N THR A 160 -17.66 0.44 14.82
CA THR A 160 -18.33 1.55 15.54
C THR A 160 -19.73 1.14 16.03
N SER A 161 -20.45 0.34 15.24
CA SER A 161 -21.74 -0.24 15.62
C SER A 161 -21.62 -1.21 16.80
N ALA A 162 -20.67 -2.14 16.77
CA ALA A 162 -20.41 -3.07 17.88
C ALA A 162 -20.05 -2.34 19.18
N MET A 163 -19.26 -1.26 19.09
CA MET A 163 -18.92 -0.41 20.24
C MET A 163 -20.12 0.39 20.77
N SER A 164 -21.05 0.77 19.88
CA SER A 164 -22.24 1.57 20.18
C SER A 164 -23.35 0.81 20.91
N SER A 165 -24.37 1.53 21.39
CA SER A 165 -25.56 0.95 22.01
C SER A 165 -26.84 1.67 21.57
N GLY A 166 -28.00 1.08 21.88
CA GLY A 166 -29.31 1.64 21.50
C GLY A 166 -29.47 1.88 20.00
N TYR A 167 -30.14 2.97 19.63
CA TYR A 167 -30.37 3.33 18.23
C TYR A 167 -29.09 3.70 17.46
N VAL A 168 -28.05 4.19 18.15
CA VAL A 168 -26.77 4.58 17.53
C VAL A 168 -26.06 3.38 16.90
N LYS A 169 -26.13 2.20 17.55
CA LYS A 169 -25.70 0.91 16.97
C LYS A 169 -26.41 0.63 15.64
N VAL A 170 -27.74 0.79 15.60
CA VAL A 170 -28.53 0.53 14.38
C VAL A 170 -28.13 1.49 13.26
N ILE A 171 -27.92 2.78 13.55
CA ILE A 171 -27.47 3.77 12.55
C ILE A 171 -26.13 3.36 11.95
N PHE A 172 -25.12 3.06 12.77
CA PHE A 172 -23.81 2.66 12.26
C PHE A 172 -23.84 1.29 11.55
N PHE A 173 -24.68 0.35 12.00
CA PHE A 173 -24.90 -0.91 11.27
C PHE A 173 -25.46 -0.68 9.87
N LEU A 174 -26.47 0.19 9.73
CA LEU A 174 -27.05 0.53 8.43
C LEU A 174 -26.07 1.28 7.52
N LEU A 175 -25.25 2.17 8.07
CA LEU A 175 -24.16 2.81 7.32
C LEU A 175 -23.13 1.77 6.82
N GLY A 176 -22.77 0.81 7.68
CA GLY A 176 -21.93 -0.33 7.30
C GLY A 176 -22.55 -1.15 6.16
N LEU A 177 -23.85 -1.48 6.24
CA LEU A 177 -24.55 -2.21 5.18
C LEU A 177 -24.60 -1.44 3.84
N LEU A 178 -24.79 -0.12 3.86
CA LEU A 178 -24.78 0.70 2.63
C LEU A 178 -23.40 0.68 1.96
N TYR A 179 -22.34 0.78 2.76
CA TYR A 179 -20.96 0.65 2.28
C TYR A 179 -20.69 -0.78 1.75
N GLY A 180 -21.15 -1.81 2.47
CA GLY A 180 -20.97 -3.22 2.08
C GLY A 180 -21.73 -3.58 0.80
N ALA A 181 -22.94 -3.04 0.61
CA ALA A 181 -23.70 -3.19 -0.63
C ALA A 181 -22.96 -2.57 -1.83
N ASN A 182 -22.28 -1.43 -1.65
CA ASN A 182 -21.44 -0.82 -2.68
C ASN A 182 -20.20 -1.67 -2.98
N THR A 183 -19.55 -2.24 -1.95
CA THR A 183 -18.46 -3.22 -2.11
C THR A 183 -18.93 -4.43 -2.92
N PHE A 184 -20.06 -5.04 -2.56
CA PHE A 184 -20.61 -6.22 -3.23
C PHE A 184 -20.98 -5.93 -4.68
N PHE A 185 -21.62 -4.77 -4.95
CA PHE A 185 -21.95 -4.34 -6.30
C PHE A 185 -20.70 -4.19 -7.18
N HIS A 186 -19.66 -3.53 -6.68
CA HIS A 186 -18.40 -3.38 -7.43
C HIS A 186 -17.63 -4.71 -7.57
N ALA A 187 -17.66 -5.58 -6.56
CA ALA A 187 -17.05 -6.91 -6.60
C ALA A 187 -17.72 -7.79 -7.67
N ALA A 188 -19.05 -7.75 -7.75
CA ALA A 188 -19.82 -8.47 -8.77
C ALA A 188 -19.42 -8.03 -10.19
N LYS A 189 -19.24 -6.71 -10.43
CA LYS A 189 -18.73 -6.22 -11.72
C LYS A 189 -17.34 -6.78 -12.05
N VAL A 190 -16.44 -6.86 -11.06
CA VAL A 190 -15.08 -7.41 -11.25
C VAL A 190 -15.12 -8.91 -11.52
N TYR A 191 -15.98 -9.69 -10.86
CA TYR A 191 -16.18 -11.10 -11.17
C TYR A 191 -16.72 -11.34 -12.58
N ILE A 192 -17.70 -10.54 -13.03
CA ILE A 192 -18.24 -10.62 -14.39
C ILE A 192 -17.14 -10.28 -15.42
N GLU A 193 -16.43 -9.16 -15.24
CA GLU A 193 -15.30 -8.77 -16.10
C GLU A 193 -14.22 -9.88 -16.15
N SER A 194 -13.85 -10.42 -14.99
CA SER A 194 -12.84 -11.49 -14.89
C SER A 194 -13.30 -12.78 -15.57
N TYR A 195 -14.57 -13.17 -15.41
CA TYR A 195 -15.14 -14.35 -16.06
C TYR A 195 -15.06 -14.26 -17.59
N HIS A 196 -15.26 -13.06 -18.17
CA HIS A 196 -15.08 -12.85 -19.60
C HIS A 196 -13.60 -12.69 -20.00
N THR A 197 -12.74 -12.15 -19.14
CA THR A 197 -11.30 -11.98 -19.38
C THR A 197 -10.55 -13.31 -19.47
N VAL A 198 -10.80 -14.25 -18.54
CA VAL A 198 -10.03 -15.50 -18.43
C VAL A 198 -10.37 -16.53 -19.54
N PRO A 199 -9.46 -17.48 -19.84
CA PRO A 199 -9.66 -18.47 -20.89
C PRO A 199 -10.92 -19.32 -20.63
N LYS A 200 -11.57 -19.77 -21.70
CA LYS A 200 -12.70 -20.71 -21.60
C LYS A 200 -12.25 -22.02 -20.94
N GLY A 201 -13.19 -22.74 -20.32
CA GLY A 201 -12.93 -23.97 -19.59
C GLY A 201 -12.64 -23.72 -18.10
N LEU A 202 -11.60 -24.38 -17.56
CA LEU A 202 -11.34 -24.46 -16.11
C LEU A 202 -11.20 -23.09 -15.43
N CYS A 203 -10.52 -22.12 -16.03
CA CYS A 203 -10.33 -20.79 -15.44
C CYS A 203 -11.67 -20.09 -15.15
N ARG A 204 -12.64 -20.21 -16.05
CA ARG A 204 -14.01 -19.67 -15.86
C ARG A 204 -14.79 -20.41 -14.76
N GLN A 205 -14.54 -21.71 -14.58
CA GLN A 205 -15.13 -22.46 -13.46
C GLN A 205 -14.52 -22.00 -12.13
N ILE A 206 -13.20 -21.83 -12.04
CA ILE A 206 -12.53 -21.32 -10.84
C ILE A 206 -13.05 -19.93 -10.47
N VAL A 207 -13.12 -18.98 -11.42
CA VAL A 207 -13.68 -17.63 -11.17
C VAL A 207 -15.11 -17.70 -10.63
N ARG A 208 -15.94 -18.63 -11.13
CA ARG A 208 -17.32 -18.83 -10.64
C ARG A 208 -17.34 -19.39 -9.20
N VAL A 209 -16.47 -20.34 -8.88
CA VAL A 209 -16.35 -20.89 -7.50
C VAL A 209 -15.81 -19.84 -6.54
N MET A 210 -14.83 -19.03 -6.95
CA MET A 210 -14.32 -17.90 -6.17
C MET A 210 -15.42 -16.87 -5.89
N ALA A 211 -16.26 -16.55 -6.88
CA ALA A 211 -17.40 -15.65 -6.69
C ALA A 211 -18.42 -16.23 -5.68
N TRP A 212 -18.77 -17.51 -5.79
CA TRP A 212 -19.64 -18.18 -4.81
C TRP A 212 -19.06 -18.14 -3.40
N LEU A 213 -17.78 -18.52 -3.23
CA LEU A 213 -17.12 -18.47 -1.93
C LEU A 213 -17.10 -17.04 -1.37
N PHE A 214 -16.76 -16.05 -2.19
CA PHE A 214 -16.74 -14.64 -1.78
C PHE A 214 -18.13 -14.19 -1.29
N PHE A 215 -19.17 -14.27 -2.11
CA PHE A 215 -20.48 -13.75 -1.73
C PHE A 215 -21.16 -14.54 -0.60
N LEU A 216 -20.94 -15.85 -0.51
CA LEU A 216 -21.49 -16.65 0.59
C LEU A 216 -20.75 -16.37 1.92
N SER A 217 -19.43 -16.36 1.93
CA SER A 217 -18.66 -16.09 3.16
C SER A 217 -18.79 -14.63 3.60
N TRP A 218 -18.64 -13.66 2.69
CA TRP A 218 -18.75 -12.24 3.00
C TRP A 218 -20.19 -11.85 3.38
N GLY A 219 -21.19 -12.44 2.72
CA GLY A 219 -22.60 -12.23 3.04
C GLY A 219 -22.98 -12.72 4.44
N MET A 220 -22.23 -13.66 5.01
CA MET A 220 -22.46 -14.16 6.36
C MET A 220 -21.92 -13.27 7.47
N PHE A 221 -20.91 -12.41 7.25
CA PHE A 221 -20.44 -11.48 8.29
C PHE A 221 -21.55 -10.57 8.88
N PRO A 222 -22.38 -9.85 8.09
CA PRO A 222 -23.47 -9.06 8.66
C PRO A 222 -24.58 -9.93 9.29
N VAL A 223 -24.76 -11.17 8.84
CA VAL A 223 -25.70 -12.12 9.46
C VAL A 223 -25.18 -12.56 10.84
N LEU A 224 -23.90 -12.92 10.95
CA LEU A 224 -23.27 -13.26 12.23
C LEU A 224 -23.16 -12.06 13.17
N PHE A 225 -23.01 -10.84 12.66
CA PHE A 225 -23.12 -9.62 13.47
C PHE A 225 -24.51 -9.49 14.10
N LEU A 226 -25.58 -9.66 13.30
CA LEU A 226 -26.96 -9.57 13.79
C LEU A 226 -27.29 -10.69 14.78
N LEU A 227 -26.84 -11.92 14.51
CA LEU A 227 -27.08 -13.05 15.41
C LEU A 227 -26.17 -13.03 16.65
N GLY A 228 -24.98 -12.43 16.55
CA GLY A 228 -23.95 -12.39 17.58
C GLY A 228 -24.27 -11.52 18.81
N PRO A 229 -23.40 -11.55 19.83
CA PRO A 229 -23.49 -10.67 21.00
C PRO A 229 -23.40 -9.17 20.65
N GLU A 230 -22.87 -8.84 19.47
CA GLU A 230 -22.85 -7.48 18.91
C GLU A 230 -24.24 -7.01 18.47
N GLY A 231 -25.12 -7.93 18.03
CA GLY A 231 -26.48 -7.68 17.55
C GLY A 231 -27.55 -8.07 18.57
N PHE A 232 -28.32 -9.13 18.25
CA PHE A 232 -29.45 -9.63 19.03
C PHE A 232 -29.07 -10.66 20.11
N GLY A 233 -27.84 -11.19 20.10
CA GLY A 233 -27.37 -12.15 21.12
C GLY A 233 -27.97 -13.55 21.01
N HIS A 234 -28.42 -13.97 19.83
CA HIS A 234 -28.87 -15.34 19.56
C HIS A 234 -27.73 -16.36 19.55
N LEU A 235 -26.52 -15.92 19.18
CA LEU A 235 -25.28 -16.66 19.34
C LEU A 235 -24.54 -16.18 20.58
N THR A 236 -23.93 -17.12 21.29
CA THR A 236 -22.96 -16.81 22.36
C THR A 236 -21.68 -16.23 21.76
N VAL A 237 -20.74 -15.79 22.61
CA VAL A 237 -19.42 -15.34 22.12
C VAL A 237 -18.71 -16.49 21.40
N TYR A 238 -18.66 -17.68 22.01
CA TYR A 238 -18.10 -18.87 21.36
C TYR A 238 -18.87 -19.29 20.10
N GLY A 239 -20.21 -19.16 20.09
CA GLY A 239 -21.03 -19.41 18.90
C GLY A 239 -20.71 -18.45 17.74
N SER A 240 -20.46 -17.17 18.05
CA SER A 240 -19.96 -16.17 17.10
C SER A 240 -18.56 -16.53 16.60
N THR A 241 -17.64 -16.90 17.49
CA THR A 241 -16.28 -17.35 17.13
C THR A 241 -16.31 -18.54 16.16
N ILE A 242 -17.08 -19.59 16.46
CA ILE A 242 -17.30 -20.75 15.57
C ILE A 242 -17.73 -20.31 14.17
N GLY A 243 -18.76 -19.46 14.08
CA GLY A 243 -19.28 -18.99 12.81
C GLY A 243 -18.24 -18.21 12.00
N HIS A 244 -17.52 -17.31 12.68
CA HIS A 244 -16.48 -16.49 12.07
C HIS A 244 -15.30 -17.34 11.57
N THR A 245 -14.73 -18.24 12.39
CA THR A 245 -13.62 -19.11 11.97
C THR A 245 -13.93 -19.92 10.71
N VAL A 246 -15.18 -20.39 10.55
CA VAL A 246 -15.60 -21.10 9.33
C VAL A 246 -15.61 -20.19 8.10
N ILE A 247 -16.18 -19.00 8.19
CA ILE A 247 -16.25 -18.08 7.04
C ILE A 247 -14.92 -17.37 6.76
N ASP A 248 -14.05 -17.23 7.77
CA ASP A 248 -12.67 -16.78 7.61
C ASP A 248 -11.86 -17.81 6.78
N LEU A 249 -11.95 -19.09 7.11
CA LEU A 249 -11.31 -20.15 6.32
C LEU A 249 -11.79 -20.17 4.86
N LEU A 250 -13.09 -19.95 4.63
CA LEU A 250 -13.65 -19.89 3.27
C LEU A 250 -13.22 -18.62 2.51
N SER A 251 -13.30 -17.46 3.15
CA SER A 251 -13.05 -16.14 2.54
C SER A 251 -11.57 -15.82 2.35
N LYS A 252 -10.68 -16.41 3.15
CA LYS A 252 -9.24 -16.15 3.12
C LYS A 252 -8.47 -17.33 2.55
N ASN A 253 -8.46 -18.46 3.25
CA ASN A 253 -7.63 -19.62 2.89
C ASN A 253 -8.11 -20.31 1.60
N CYS A 254 -9.38 -20.72 1.54
CA CYS A 254 -9.93 -21.40 0.36
C CYS A 254 -9.99 -20.48 -0.87
N TRP A 255 -10.44 -19.24 -0.68
CA TRP A 255 -10.51 -18.25 -1.75
C TRP A 255 -9.12 -17.89 -2.29
N GLY A 256 -8.15 -17.62 -1.41
CA GLY A 256 -6.77 -17.31 -1.78
C GLY A 256 -6.10 -18.45 -2.54
N LEU A 257 -6.30 -19.70 -2.10
CA LEU A 257 -5.76 -20.88 -2.78
C LEU A 257 -6.31 -21.04 -4.20
N LEU A 258 -7.60 -20.73 -4.40
CA LEU A 258 -8.21 -20.72 -5.75
C LEU A 258 -7.70 -19.55 -6.60
N GLY A 259 -7.47 -18.37 -6.02
CA GLY A 259 -6.86 -17.23 -6.72
C GLY A 259 -5.44 -17.55 -7.19
N HIS A 260 -4.62 -18.14 -6.32
CA HIS A 260 -3.30 -18.64 -6.67
C HIS A 260 -3.37 -19.69 -7.81
N PHE A 261 -4.27 -20.67 -7.70
CA PHE A 261 -4.45 -21.70 -8.73
C PHE A 261 -4.96 -21.13 -10.07
N LEU A 262 -5.84 -20.12 -10.04
CA LEU A 262 -6.28 -19.38 -11.23
C LEU A 262 -5.11 -18.67 -11.91
N ARG A 263 -4.26 -17.96 -11.13
CA ARG A 263 -3.05 -17.30 -11.62
C ARG A 263 -2.12 -18.32 -12.29
N LEU A 264 -1.83 -19.46 -11.66
CA LEU A 264 -1.05 -20.54 -12.27
C LEU A 264 -1.62 -21.01 -13.61
N LYS A 265 -2.93 -21.25 -13.69
CA LYS A 265 -3.58 -21.73 -14.93
C LYS A 265 -3.61 -20.70 -16.06
N ILE A 266 -3.64 -19.42 -15.72
CA ILE A 266 -3.49 -18.32 -16.68
C ILE A 266 -2.06 -18.24 -17.21
N HIS A 267 -1.05 -18.42 -16.36
CA HIS A 267 0.35 -18.44 -16.78
C HIS A 267 0.66 -19.66 -17.68
N GLU A 268 0.15 -20.85 -17.34
CA GLU A 268 0.23 -22.04 -18.20
C GLU A 268 -0.43 -21.79 -19.57
N HIS A 269 -1.61 -21.16 -19.60
CA HIS A 269 -2.31 -20.82 -20.85
C HIS A 269 -1.49 -19.87 -21.74
N ILE A 270 -0.93 -18.80 -21.18
CA ILE A 270 -0.10 -17.84 -21.93
C ILE A 270 1.18 -18.49 -22.48
N LEU A 271 1.80 -19.42 -21.73
CA LEU A 271 2.99 -20.13 -22.20
C LEU A 271 2.66 -21.10 -23.35
N LEU A 272 1.54 -21.83 -23.27
CA LEU A 272 1.15 -22.83 -24.27
C LEU A 272 0.55 -22.22 -25.55
N TYR A 273 -0.21 -21.13 -25.45
CA TYR A 273 -0.96 -20.56 -26.57
C TYR A 273 -0.46 -19.19 -27.03
N GLY A 274 0.24 -18.45 -26.16
CA GLY A 274 0.57 -17.04 -26.32
C GLY A 274 -0.48 -16.11 -25.69
N ASP A 275 -0.14 -14.84 -25.50
CA ASP A 275 -1.09 -13.84 -24.98
C ASP A 275 -2.00 -13.28 -26.10
N ILE A 276 -2.93 -14.13 -26.56
CA ILE A 276 -3.88 -13.80 -27.63
C ILE A 276 -5.18 -13.28 -27.00
N ARG A 277 -5.59 -12.05 -27.37
CA ARG A 277 -6.79 -11.40 -26.84
C ARG A 277 -7.83 -11.12 -27.92
N LYS A 278 -9.10 -11.33 -27.58
CA LYS A 278 -10.25 -10.84 -28.35
C LYS A 278 -10.99 -9.78 -27.54
N VAL A 279 -11.13 -8.58 -28.08
CA VAL A 279 -11.94 -7.52 -27.46
C VAL A 279 -13.41 -7.87 -27.62
N GLN A 280 -14.14 -7.95 -26.51
CA GLN A 280 -15.57 -8.26 -26.49
C GLN A 280 -16.32 -7.17 -25.73
N LYS A 281 -17.40 -6.64 -26.31
CA LYS A 281 -18.32 -5.73 -25.63
C LYS A 281 -19.30 -6.53 -24.78
N ILE A 282 -19.30 -6.28 -23.48
CA ILE A 282 -20.25 -6.86 -22.53
C ILE A 282 -21.01 -5.74 -21.80
N LYS A 283 -22.29 -5.95 -21.50
CA LYS A 283 -23.12 -4.98 -20.77
C LYS A 283 -23.20 -5.36 -19.30
N VAL A 284 -22.51 -4.61 -18.43
CA VAL A 284 -22.39 -4.90 -16.99
C VAL A 284 -23.12 -3.82 -16.17
N ALA A 285 -24.25 -4.20 -15.58
CA ALA A 285 -25.16 -3.30 -14.86
C ALA A 285 -25.48 -2.02 -15.66
N GLY A 286 -26.00 -2.21 -16.88
CA GLY A 286 -26.43 -1.14 -17.78
C GLY A 286 -25.31 -0.46 -18.59
N GLN A 287 -24.05 -0.56 -18.16
CA GLN A 287 -22.90 0.06 -18.83
C GLN A 287 -22.25 -0.90 -19.81
N GLU A 288 -21.97 -0.45 -21.04
CA GLU A 288 -21.11 -1.20 -21.97
C GLU A 288 -19.65 -1.12 -21.51
N MET A 289 -18.97 -2.26 -21.55
CA MET A 289 -17.55 -2.40 -21.21
C MET A 289 -16.87 -3.27 -22.25
N GLU A 290 -15.69 -2.86 -22.70
CA GLU A 290 -14.80 -3.66 -23.53
C GLU A 290 -13.89 -4.52 -22.64
N VAL A 291 -13.87 -5.82 -22.90
CA VAL A 291 -13.13 -6.82 -22.10
C VAL A 291 -12.27 -7.68 -23.03
N GLU A 292 -10.99 -7.83 -22.67
CA GLU A 292 -10.00 -8.59 -23.44
C GLU A 292 -10.01 -10.07 -23.04
N THR A 293 -10.82 -10.86 -23.74
CA THR A 293 -10.92 -12.32 -23.52
C THR A 293 -9.65 -13.02 -24.01
N MET A 294 -9.01 -13.83 -23.16
CA MET A 294 -7.93 -14.74 -23.58
C MET A 294 -8.45 -15.84 -24.50
N MET A 295 -7.76 -16.06 -25.62
CA MET A 295 -8.08 -17.04 -26.65
C MET A 295 -6.93 -18.04 -26.81
N SER A 296 -7.22 -19.30 -27.15
CA SER A 296 -6.17 -20.33 -27.37
C SER A 296 -5.68 -20.40 -28.83
N GLU A 297 -6.40 -19.77 -29.75
CA GLU A 297 -6.14 -19.80 -31.19
C GLU A 297 -6.18 -18.38 -31.75
N GLU A 298 -5.34 -18.10 -32.76
CA GLU A 298 -5.30 -16.83 -33.47
C GLU A 298 -6.43 -16.82 -34.52
N ALA A 299 -7.33 -15.84 -34.42
CA ALA A 299 -8.38 -15.58 -35.39
C ALA A 299 -8.27 -14.14 -35.93
N ALA A 300 -8.94 -13.84 -37.04
CA ALA A 300 -8.85 -12.54 -37.73
C ALA A 300 -9.26 -11.32 -36.88
N ASP A 301 -9.99 -11.54 -35.78
CA ASP A 301 -10.42 -10.52 -34.82
C ASP A 301 -9.69 -10.60 -33.46
N THR A 302 -8.55 -11.30 -33.42
CA THR A 302 -7.68 -11.39 -32.23
C THR A 302 -6.45 -10.51 -32.36
N VAL A 303 -6.01 -9.94 -31.23
CA VAL A 303 -4.79 -9.16 -31.10
C VAL A 303 -3.80 -9.96 -30.24
N LYS A 304 -2.63 -10.24 -30.79
CA LYS A 304 -1.52 -10.86 -30.07
C LYS A 304 -0.75 -9.80 -29.29
N LYS A 305 -0.75 -9.89 -27.96
CA LYS A 305 0.04 -9.01 -27.10
C LYS A 305 1.46 -9.53 -26.95
N SER A 306 2.42 -8.61 -26.83
CA SER A 306 3.82 -8.97 -26.65
C SER A 306 4.06 -9.52 -25.24
N THR A 307 4.47 -10.79 -25.16
CA THR A 307 4.87 -11.44 -23.92
C THR A 307 6.27 -11.03 -23.44
N ALA A 308 6.95 -10.09 -24.13
CA ALA A 308 8.30 -9.65 -23.77
C ALA A 308 8.39 -9.07 -22.35
N HIS A 309 7.35 -8.39 -21.87
CA HIS A 309 7.29 -7.88 -20.49
C HIS A 309 7.18 -8.99 -19.43
N PHE A 310 6.57 -10.13 -19.78
CA PHE A 310 6.58 -11.33 -18.94
C PHE A 310 7.89 -12.11 -19.03
N ALA A 311 8.71 -11.90 -20.07
CA ALA A 311 9.88 -12.72 -20.34
C ALA A 311 10.95 -12.67 -19.24
N ASN A 312 11.04 -11.53 -18.56
CA ASN A 312 11.97 -11.30 -17.47
C ASN A 312 11.40 -11.69 -16.09
N ARG A 313 10.11 -12.07 -16.00
CA ARG A 313 9.51 -12.55 -14.74
C ARG A 313 9.93 -14.00 -14.50
N GLU A 314 10.65 -14.25 -13.41
CA GLU A 314 11.23 -15.56 -13.05
C GLU A 314 10.17 -16.69 -13.03
N SER A 315 8.93 -16.38 -12.65
CA SER A 315 7.75 -17.26 -12.70
C SER A 315 7.58 -17.92 -14.07
N PHE A 316 7.66 -17.11 -15.14
CA PHE A 316 7.44 -17.57 -16.52
C PHE A 316 8.60 -18.44 -17.00
N LEU A 317 9.83 -18.14 -16.60
CA LEU A 317 11.01 -18.95 -16.92
C LEU A 317 10.91 -20.34 -16.27
N ILE A 318 10.67 -20.39 -14.95
CA ILE A 318 10.52 -21.65 -14.20
C ILE A 318 9.34 -22.48 -14.72
N MET A 319 8.21 -21.85 -15.04
CA MET A 319 7.03 -22.55 -15.54
C MET A 319 7.21 -23.03 -16.99
N ARG A 320 7.85 -22.24 -17.86
CA ARG A 320 8.25 -22.65 -19.22
C ARG A 320 9.13 -23.89 -19.17
N ASP A 321 10.15 -23.90 -18.33
CA ASP A 321 11.12 -24.98 -18.30
C ASP A 321 10.48 -26.28 -17.80
N LYS A 322 9.60 -26.21 -16.78
CA LYS A 322 8.74 -27.33 -16.36
C LYS A 322 7.76 -27.82 -17.45
N LEU A 323 7.25 -26.95 -18.31
CA LEU A 323 6.38 -27.35 -19.43
C LEU A 323 7.19 -28.06 -20.52
N LYS A 324 8.40 -27.57 -20.83
CA LYS A 324 9.35 -28.23 -21.73
C LYS A 324 9.79 -29.60 -21.21
N GLU A 325 10.10 -29.73 -19.92
CA GLU A 325 10.42 -31.01 -19.25
C GLU A 325 9.29 -32.04 -19.39
N LYS A 326 8.03 -31.58 -19.40
CA LYS A 326 6.84 -32.42 -19.62
C LYS A 326 6.54 -32.70 -21.10
N GLY A 327 7.37 -32.23 -22.03
CA GLY A 327 7.20 -32.43 -23.47
C GLY A 327 6.20 -31.51 -24.14
N TYR A 328 5.76 -30.42 -23.49
CA TYR A 328 4.92 -29.41 -24.13
C TYR A 328 5.76 -28.44 -24.96
N GLU A 329 5.33 -28.19 -26.20
CA GLU A 329 5.88 -27.11 -27.02
C GLU A 329 5.42 -25.76 -26.45
N VAL A 330 6.36 -25.03 -25.82
CA VAL A 330 6.06 -23.72 -25.24
C VAL A 330 6.19 -22.64 -26.32
N ARG A 331 5.03 -22.13 -26.76
CA ARG A 331 4.88 -21.18 -27.88
C ARG A 331 5.39 -19.77 -27.59
N ALA A 332 5.72 -19.47 -26.34
CA ALA A 332 6.30 -18.19 -25.97
C ALA A 332 7.68 -18.02 -26.62
N SER A 333 7.70 -17.34 -27.77
CA SER A 333 8.89 -16.70 -28.32
C SER A 333 9.33 -15.59 -27.38
N LEU A 334 9.97 -16.02 -26.29
CA LEU A 334 10.81 -15.20 -25.41
C LEU A 334 12.11 -14.79 -26.12
N ASP A 335 12.29 -15.24 -27.36
CA ASP A 335 13.34 -14.82 -28.24
C ASP A 335 13.27 -13.31 -28.38
N ASN A 336 14.28 -12.67 -27.80
CA ASN A 336 14.58 -11.25 -27.92
C ASN A 336 15.05 -10.90 -29.36
N SER A 337 14.67 -11.72 -30.35
CA SER A 337 14.83 -11.53 -31.78
C SER A 337 13.83 -10.49 -32.29
N GLY A 338 13.84 -9.32 -31.64
CA GLY A 338 13.39 -8.06 -32.24
C GLY A 338 14.14 -7.90 -33.55
N GLY A 339 13.44 -8.21 -34.64
CA GLY A 339 14.08 -8.46 -35.92
C GLY A 339 14.80 -7.25 -36.46
N ASN A 340 16.12 -7.37 -36.62
CA ASN A 340 16.90 -6.53 -37.52
C ASN A 340 16.60 -6.94 -38.98
N ILE A 341 15.31 -6.92 -39.36
CA ILE A 341 14.81 -7.38 -40.66
C ILE A 341 14.95 -6.24 -41.67
N GLY A 342 16.05 -6.29 -42.42
CA GLY A 342 15.95 -6.09 -43.86
C GLY A 342 15.91 -4.67 -44.41
N ALA A 343 16.72 -3.75 -43.90
CA ALA A 343 17.09 -2.54 -44.65
C ALA A 343 18.36 -2.76 -45.48
N ASN A 344 18.29 -3.55 -46.57
CA ASN A 344 19.26 -3.57 -47.69
C ASN A 344 18.87 -4.59 -48.78
N ALA A 345 18.50 -4.12 -49.99
CA ALA A 345 18.91 -4.64 -51.32
C ALA A 345 17.95 -4.23 -52.47
N SER A 346 18.24 -3.11 -53.14
CA SER A 346 17.81 -2.62 -54.48
C SER A 346 17.62 -1.09 -54.37
N ASP A 347 18.50 -0.19 -54.81
CA ASP A 347 19.31 -0.10 -56.04
C ASP A 347 18.49 -0.20 -57.34
N GLY A 348 18.63 0.79 -58.23
CA GLY A 348 17.86 0.89 -59.49
C GLY A 348 17.30 2.28 -59.82
N GLY A 349 18.18 3.20 -60.27
CA GLY A 349 17.94 4.62 -60.55
C GLY A 349 16.76 5.07 -61.46
N GLY A 350 16.57 6.40 -61.52
CA GLY A 350 15.63 7.09 -62.42
C GLY A 350 15.50 8.58 -62.07
N GLY A 351 16.06 9.48 -62.90
CA GLY A 351 16.09 10.92 -62.61
C GLY A 351 14.84 11.69 -63.10
N GLY A 352 14.65 12.91 -62.59
CA GLY A 352 13.61 13.84 -63.05
C GLY A 352 13.69 15.23 -62.41
N ASN A 353 13.90 16.26 -63.23
CA ASN A 353 13.80 17.68 -62.84
C ASN A 353 12.41 18.05 -62.32
N HIS A 354 12.30 18.98 -61.35
CA HIS A 354 11.83 20.35 -61.67
C HIS A 354 11.88 21.37 -60.50
N SER A 355 12.16 22.63 -60.87
CA SER A 355 11.80 23.92 -60.23
C SER A 355 11.87 24.07 -58.70
N SER A 356 12.76 24.87 -58.11
CA SER A 356 12.91 26.35 -58.20
C SER A 356 11.76 27.17 -57.59
N PHE A 357 12.01 27.73 -56.39
CA PHE A 357 11.36 28.97 -55.95
C PHE A 357 12.35 29.82 -55.12
N GLN A 358 12.34 31.13 -55.33
CA GLN A 358 13.31 32.10 -54.78
C GLN A 358 12.76 32.85 -53.54
N PRO A 359 13.62 33.57 -52.78
CA PRO A 359 13.29 34.06 -51.43
C PRO A 359 12.74 35.49 -51.38
N LYS A 360 12.07 35.81 -50.27
CA LYS A 360 11.94 37.14 -49.65
C LYS A 360 12.12 36.95 -48.14
N GLY A 361 12.79 37.83 -47.38
CA GLY A 361 13.27 39.17 -47.69
C GLY A 361 12.46 40.23 -46.93
N GLY A 362 12.86 40.52 -45.69
CA GLY A 362 12.22 41.53 -44.82
C GLY A 362 12.90 41.63 -43.46
N MET A 363 13.63 42.72 -43.22
CA MET A 363 14.10 43.11 -41.89
C MET A 363 13.00 43.92 -41.21
N GLU A 364 12.89 43.82 -39.89
CA GLU A 364 12.55 45.02 -39.09
C GLU A 364 13.28 44.99 -37.74
N LEU A 365 13.66 46.17 -37.26
CA LEU A 365 14.61 46.38 -36.17
C LEU A 365 14.03 47.37 -35.15
N ALA A 366 13.55 46.83 -34.03
CA ALA A 366 13.15 47.60 -32.85
C ALA A 366 13.26 46.69 -31.63
N LYS A 367 13.60 47.14 -30.42
CA LYS A 367 14.20 48.36 -29.87
C LYS A 367 14.31 47.99 -28.38
N MET A 368 15.46 48.17 -27.74
CA MET A 368 15.60 47.85 -26.32
C MET A 368 14.74 48.79 -25.47
N ASP A 369 14.07 48.25 -24.46
CA ASP A 369 13.78 48.95 -23.22
C ASP A 369 13.98 47.99 -22.05
N ALA A 370 14.49 48.53 -20.93
CA ALA A 370 14.92 47.75 -19.78
C ALA A 370 14.25 48.24 -18.50
N GLY A 371 13.70 47.31 -17.70
CA GLY A 371 13.19 47.59 -16.36
C GLY A 371 11.96 46.76 -15.99
N GLY A 372 11.95 46.21 -14.78
CA GLY A 372 10.79 45.50 -14.20
C GLY A 372 11.11 44.06 -13.79
N ILE A 373 11.19 43.83 -12.48
CA ILE A 373 11.44 42.52 -11.87
C ILE A 373 10.15 42.02 -11.19
N ALA A 374 9.99 40.69 -11.19
CA ALA A 374 9.05 39.87 -10.41
C ALA A 374 7.59 39.68 -10.92
N ASP A 375 7.15 38.44 -10.65
CA ASP A 375 5.78 37.89 -10.61
C ASP A 375 4.93 37.79 -11.89
N GLY A 376 4.74 36.55 -12.38
CA GLY A 376 3.66 36.23 -13.33
C GLY A 376 3.90 35.14 -14.40
N TYR A 377 4.51 33.99 -14.09
CA TYR A 377 4.65 32.90 -15.09
C TYR A 377 3.50 31.89 -15.07
N SER A 378 2.48 32.17 -15.89
CA SER A 378 1.46 31.18 -16.29
C SER A 378 1.95 30.31 -17.46
N ALA A 379 1.51 29.06 -17.53
CA ALA A 379 2.01 28.03 -18.45
C ALA A 379 1.56 28.17 -19.94
N ALA A 380 1.44 29.40 -20.45
CA ALA A 380 0.76 29.72 -21.71
C ALA A 380 1.68 29.83 -22.96
N ALA A 381 2.99 29.63 -22.83
CA ALA A 381 3.96 29.84 -23.93
C ALA A 381 4.89 28.64 -24.19
N ALA A 382 4.35 27.42 -24.15
CA ALA A 382 5.05 26.22 -24.62
C ALA A 382 5.00 26.08 -26.16
N THR A 383 5.48 27.10 -26.89
CA THR A 383 5.66 27.04 -28.35
C THR A 383 6.75 26.03 -28.71
N SER A 384 6.33 24.77 -28.94
CA SER A 384 7.09 23.68 -29.57
C SER A 384 8.62 23.74 -29.41
N ALA A 385 9.11 23.82 -28.16
CA ALA A 385 10.53 23.86 -27.89
C ALA A 385 11.15 22.51 -28.27
N SER A 386 11.93 22.49 -29.35
CA SER A 386 12.57 21.28 -29.85
C SER A 386 13.64 20.81 -28.85
N ILE A 387 13.26 19.88 -27.97
CA ILE A 387 14.21 19.16 -27.12
C ILE A 387 15.08 18.25 -27.97
N SER A 388 16.36 18.12 -27.59
CA SER A 388 17.31 17.19 -28.20
C SER A 388 17.52 15.99 -27.28
N SER A 389 18.03 14.88 -27.82
CA SER A 389 18.51 13.75 -27.01
C SER A 389 19.51 14.25 -25.95
N GLY A 390 19.45 13.67 -24.76
CA GLY A 390 20.16 14.21 -23.59
C GLY A 390 20.37 13.20 -22.48
N ARG A 391 20.95 13.67 -21.37
CA ARG A 391 21.25 12.85 -20.18
C ARG A 391 20.84 13.59 -18.91
N VAL A 392 20.13 12.89 -18.03
CA VAL A 392 19.80 13.34 -16.66
C VAL A 392 20.41 12.36 -15.67
N ILE A 393 20.98 12.90 -14.60
CA ILE A 393 21.35 12.10 -13.42
C ILE A 393 20.22 12.24 -12.40
N LEU A 394 19.62 11.12 -12.02
CA LEU A 394 18.48 11.06 -11.10
C LEU A 394 18.99 10.69 -9.70
N ALA A 395 19.12 11.68 -8.81
CA ALA A 395 19.54 11.45 -7.43
C ALA A 395 18.32 11.13 -6.55
N VAL A 396 18.22 9.88 -6.13
CA VAL A 396 17.10 9.34 -5.34
C VAL A 396 17.62 8.54 -4.13
N PRO A 397 16.86 8.49 -3.02
CA PRO A 397 17.22 7.66 -1.86
C PRO A 397 16.93 6.17 -2.09
N ASP A 398 15.98 5.86 -2.98
CA ASP A 398 15.49 4.51 -3.25
C ASP A 398 15.47 4.23 -4.77
N ILE A 399 15.82 3.00 -5.14
CA ILE A 399 15.83 2.50 -6.51
C ILE A 399 14.42 2.37 -7.10
N SER A 400 13.38 2.21 -6.27
CA SER A 400 11.97 2.13 -6.72
C SER A 400 11.53 3.33 -7.56
N MET A 401 12.07 4.53 -7.30
CA MET A 401 11.77 5.73 -8.07
C MET A 401 12.43 5.74 -9.46
N VAL A 402 13.47 4.93 -9.69
CA VAL A 402 14.24 4.93 -10.94
C VAL A 402 13.42 4.39 -12.10
N GLU A 403 12.65 3.32 -11.88
CA GLU A 403 11.81 2.70 -12.91
C GLU A 403 10.70 3.67 -13.34
N TYR A 404 10.00 4.27 -12.37
CA TYR A 404 9.01 5.31 -12.62
C TYR A 404 9.57 6.45 -13.50
N PHE A 405 10.71 7.03 -13.13
CA PHE A 405 11.31 8.10 -13.93
C PHE A 405 11.81 7.63 -15.30
N ARG A 406 12.32 6.40 -15.44
CA ARG A 406 12.67 5.83 -16.74
C ARG A 406 11.46 5.76 -17.66
N GLU A 407 10.30 5.34 -17.16
CA GLU A 407 9.04 5.36 -17.94
C GLU A 407 8.62 6.78 -18.31
N GLN A 408 8.68 7.74 -17.38
CA GLN A 408 8.31 9.12 -17.67
C GLN A 408 9.23 9.77 -18.73
N PHE A 409 10.54 9.52 -18.68
CA PHE A 409 11.50 10.01 -19.68
C PHE A 409 11.45 9.23 -21.00
N ALA A 410 11.06 7.95 -21.01
CA ALA A 410 10.86 7.15 -22.23
C ALA A 410 9.66 7.61 -23.07
N GLN A 411 8.73 8.36 -22.48
CA GLN A 411 7.59 8.99 -23.17
C GLN A 411 7.95 10.32 -23.87
N LEU A 412 9.18 10.82 -23.71
CA LEU A 412 9.63 12.04 -24.39
C LEU A 412 9.80 11.79 -25.91
N PRO A 413 9.57 12.80 -26.77
CA PRO A 413 9.72 12.68 -28.22
C PRO A 413 11.17 12.47 -28.71
N VAL A 414 12.16 12.45 -27.80
CA VAL A 414 13.58 12.17 -28.09
C VAL A 414 14.13 11.23 -27.02
N PRO A 415 15.05 10.31 -27.37
CA PRO A 415 15.63 9.38 -26.40
C PRO A 415 16.46 10.14 -25.36
N TYR A 416 16.21 9.82 -24.09
CA TYR A 416 16.84 10.50 -22.95
C TYR A 416 17.43 9.48 -21.99
N GLU A 417 18.71 9.62 -21.66
CA GLU A 417 19.41 8.69 -20.77
C GLU A 417 19.17 9.10 -19.31
N VAL A 418 18.51 8.22 -18.54
CA VAL A 418 18.29 8.38 -17.10
C VAL A 418 19.30 7.54 -16.33
N VAL A 419 20.31 8.20 -15.79
CA VAL A 419 21.38 7.58 -14.99
C VAL A 419 21.01 7.67 -13.50
N PRO A 420 20.70 6.54 -12.82
CA PRO A 420 20.33 6.57 -11.41
C PRO A 420 21.54 6.79 -10.51
N ALA A 421 21.38 7.67 -9.52
CA ALA A 421 22.36 7.95 -8.47
C ALA A 421 21.71 7.68 -7.11
N LEU A 422 22.11 6.57 -6.48
CA LEU A 422 21.72 6.25 -5.11
C LEU A 422 22.63 7.00 -4.13
N GLY A 423 22.10 8.05 -3.50
CA GLY A 423 22.82 8.89 -2.54
C GLY A 423 23.65 10.04 -3.15
N ALA A 424 24.05 10.98 -2.30
CA ALA A 424 24.65 12.26 -2.71
C ALA A 424 26.05 12.14 -3.33
N ASP A 425 26.95 11.34 -2.74
CA ASP A 425 28.32 11.22 -3.27
C ASP A 425 28.36 10.44 -4.58
N ASN A 426 27.47 9.46 -4.77
CA ASN A 426 27.27 8.76 -6.04
C ASN A 426 26.79 9.72 -7.14
N ALA A 427 25.84 10.61 -6.83
CA ALA A 427 25.39 11.63 -7.78
C ALA A 427 26.54 12.55 -8.23
N LEU A 428 27.44 12.93 -7.31
CA LEU A 428 28.61 13.76 -7.64
C LEU A 428 29.66 12.99 -8.48
N GLN A 429 29.95 11.74 -8.13
CA GLN A 429 30.83 10.87 -8.94
C GLN A 429 30.29 10.70 -10.37
N LEU A 430 28.98 10.47 -10.52
CA LEU A 430 28.33 10.35 -11.82
C LEU A 430 28.33 11.67 -12.61
N VAL A 431 28.24 12.83 -11.95
CA VAL A 431 28.40 14.14 -12.64
C VAL A 431 29.84 14.34 -13.10
N MET A 432 30.85 13.99 -12.29
CA MET A 432 32.26 14.02 -12.70
C MET A 432 32.53 13.09 -13.88
N GLN A 433 31.99 11.88 -13.86
CA GLN A 433 32.10 10.92 -14.97
C GLN A 433 31.35 11.41 -16.21
N ALA A 434 30.15 11.98 -16.05
CA ALA A 434 29.38 12.54 -17.15
C ALA A 434 30.13 13.70 -17.81
N ALA A 435 30.81 14.57 -17.06
CA ALA A 435 31.61 15.67 -17.60
C ALA A 435 32.68 15.19 -18.61
N ALA A 436 33.34 14.05 -18.35
CA ALA A 436 34.28 13.43 -19.28
C ALA A 436 33.61 12.83 -20.54
N LEU A 437 32.32 12.49 -20.47
CA LEU A 437 31.51 11.90 -21.55
C LEU A 437 30.63 12.95 -22.26
N GLY A 438 31.01 14.23 -22.20
CA GLY A 438 30.25 15.32 -22.84
C GLY A 438 29.13 15.91 -21.99
N GLY A 439 29.15 15.72 -20.66
CA GLY A 439 28.27 16.34 -19.67
C GLY A 439 26.90 15.67 -19.47
N CYS A 440 26.12 16.22 -18.54
CA CYS A 440 24.67 15.96 -18.42
C CYS A 440 23.91 17.30 -18.43
N ASP A 441 22.64 17.28 -18.84
CA ASP A 441 21.88 18.51 -19.03
C ASP A 441 21.49 19.17 -17.70
N PHE A 442 21.15 18.35 -16.72
CA PHE A 442 20.87 18.70 -15.33
C PHE A 442 20.88 17.45 -14.44
N VAL A 443 20.95 17.65 -13.13
CA VAL A 443 20.68 16.60 -12.13
C VAL A 443 19.29 16.82 -11.56
N LEU A 444 18.47 15.76 -11.47
CA LEU A 444 17.14 15.79 -10.88
C LEU A 444 17.19 15.17 -9.48
N LEU A 445 16.89 15.98 -8.45
CA LEU A 445 17.01 15.61 -7.04
C LEU A 445 15.66 15.24 -6.41
N HIS A 446 15.66 14.18 -5.59
CA HIS A 446 14.64 13.97 -4.57
C HIS A 446 14.71 15.07 -3.48
N PRO A 447 13.57 15.57 -2.95
CA PRO A 447 13.57 16.68 -1.97
C PRO A 447 14.35 16.44 -0.68
N GLU A 448 14.61 15.18 -0.33
CA GLU A 448 15.44 14.84 0.84
C GLU A 448 16.86 15.41 0.74
N PHE A 449 17.44 15.47 -0.47
CA PHE A 449 18.76 16.06 -0.69
C PHE A 449 18.77 17.59 -0.61
N LEU A 450 17.61 18.23 -0.47
CA LEU A 450 17.47 19.68 -0.29
C LEU A 450 17.46 20.10 1.20
N ARG A 451 17.45 19.13 2.13
CA ARG A 451 17.46 19.40 3.58
C ARG A 451 18.73 20.11 4.03
N ASP A 452 19.90 19.75 3.47
CA ASP A 452 21.12 20.55 3.62
C ASP A 452 21.13 21.66 2.56
N LYS A 453 20.80 22.88 3.00
CA LYS A 453 20.86 24.11 2.20
C LYS A 453 22.25 24.76 2.19
N GLY A 454 23.21 24.22 2.95
CA GLY A 454 24.57 24.74 3.02
C GLY A 454 25.34 24.52 1.71
N PRO A 455 26.50 25.18 1.53
CA PRO A 455 27.40 24.91 0.42
C PRO A 455 27.95 23.47 0.43
N SER A 456 27.91 22.80 1.59
CA SER A 456 28.17 21.37 1.77
C SER A 456 27.10 20.45 1.18
N GLY A 457 25.86 20.93 1.05
CA GLY A 457 24.73 20.15 0.59
C GLY A 457 24.89 19.77 -0.89
N LEU A 458 24.21 18.70 -1.31
CA LEU A 458 24.28 18.22 -2.70
C LEU A 458 23.95 19.33 -3.73
N PRO A 459 22.93 20.19 -3.57
CA PRO A 459 22.67 21.30 -4.48
C PRO A 459 23.77 22.37 -4.49
N GLY A 460 24.49 22.55 -3.38
CA GLY A 460 25.62 23.46 -3.27
C GLY A 460 26.84 22.91 -4.01
N ARG A 461 27.22 21.67 -3.72
CA ARG A 461 28.33 20.95 -4.37
C ARG A 461 28.13 20.85 -5.89
N LEU A 462 26.91 20.54 -6.36
CA LEU A 462 26.60 20.49 -7.80
C LEU A 462 26.72 21.84 -8.49
N ARG A 463 26.21 22.92 -7.87
CA ARG A 463 26.34 24.28 -8.42
C ARG A 463 27.80 24.76 -8.42
N ALA A 464 28.60 24.39 -7.43
CA ALA A 464 30.04 24.66 -7.41
C ALA A 464 30.80 23.96 -8.56
N MET A 465 30.27 22.86 -9.09
CA MET A 465 30.77 22.20 -10.31
C MET A 465 30.19 22.78 -11.61
N GLY A 466 29.43 23.88 -11.55
CA GLY A 466 28.74 24.46 -12.72
C GLY A 466 27.60 23.60 -13.28
N GLN A 467 27.15 22.57 -12.53
CA GLN A 467 26.09 21.67 -12.96
C GLN A 467 24.72 22.21 -12.52
N ARG A 468 23.77 22.29 -13.46
CA ARG A 468 22.38 22.67 -13.16
C ARG A 468 21.66 21.59 -12.37
N VAL A 469 20.79 22.05 -11.46
CA VAL A 469 20.08 21.23 -10.48
C VAL A 469 18.59 21.54 -10.53
N ALA A 470 17.79 20.50 -10.69
CA ALA A 470 16.34 20.55 -10.54
C ALA A 470 15.87 19.60 -9.42
N ALA A 471 14.64 19.75 -8.95
CA ALA A 471 13.99 18.79 -8.05
C ALA A 471 12.60 18.40 -8.52
N PHE A 472 11.99 17.40 -7.89
CA PHE A 472 10.58 17.04 -8.09
C PHE A 472 9.82 17.00 -6.75
N GLY A 473 8.58 17.46 -6.71
CA GLY A 473 7.78 17.54 -5.47
C GLY A 473 6.33 17.09 -5.65
N TRP A 474 5.85 16.21 -4.77
CA TRP A 474 4.60 15.43 -4.90
C TRP A 474 3.29 16.21 -4.68
N ALA A 475 3.36 17.49 -4.30
CA ALA A 475 2.19 18.31 -4.01
C ALA A 475 2.40 19.77 -4.41
N SER A 476 1.35 20.40 -4.93
CA SER A 476 1.31 21.83 -5.26
C SER A 476 1.26 22.74 -4.02
N ILE A 477 1.02 22.18 -2.83
CA ILE A 477 1.00 22.88 -1.53
C ILE A 477 1.61 21.95 -0.48
N GLY A 478 2.49 22.48 0.39
CA GLY A 478 3.03 21.76 1.55
C GLY A 478 4.51 22.06 1.83
N PRO A 479 5.06 21.62 2.97
CA PRO A 479 6.43 21.99 3.41
C PRO A 479 7.54 21.51 2.47
N VAL A 480 7.26 20.53 1.62
CA VAL A 480 8.18 20.08 0.55
C VAL A 480 8.29 21.11 -0.57
N ARG A 481 7.21 21.84 -0.88
CA ARG A 481 7.22 22.94 -1.85
C ARG A 481 8.07 24.10 -1.34
N ASP A 482 7.86 24.52 -0.08
CA ASP A 482 8.65 25.58 0.55
C ASP A 482 10.14 25.21 0.58
N LEU A 483 10.47 23.93 0.79
CA LEU A 483 11.84 23.42 0.74
C LEU A 483 12.45 23.52 -0.66
N ILE A 484 11.69 23.17 -1.71
CA ILE A 484 12.11 23.26 -3.11
C ILE A 484 12.29 24.73 -3.54
N GLU A 485 11.32 25.59 -3.22
CA GLU A 485 11.32 27.01 -3.56
C GLU A 485 12.50 27.75 -2.88
N SER A 486 12.78 27.43 -1.62
CA SER A 486 13.89 28.03 -0.87
C SER A 486 15.28 27.37 -1.08
N ALA A 487 15.40 26.34 -1.92
CA ALA A 487 16.70 25.71 -2.23
C ALA A 487 17.49 26.43 -3.34
N GLY A 488 16.85 27.34 -4.09
CA GLY A 488 17.49 28.12 -5.17
C GLY A 488 17.92 27.24 -6.36
N LEU A 489 17.01 26.38 -6.82
CA LEU A 489 17.23 25.45 -7.92
C LEU A 489 16.99 26.11 -9.29
N ASP A 490 17.57 25.55 -10.36
CA ASP A 490 17.37 26.01 -11.74
C ASP A 490 15.96 25.70 -12.29
N GLY A 491 15.20 24.87 -11.58
CA GLY A 491 13.80 24.57 -11.84
C GLY A 491 13.29 23.39 -11.02
N TRP A 492 12.01 23.08 -11.15
CA TRP A 492 11.42 21.88 -10.56
C TRP A 492 10.34 21.25 -11.46
N LEU A 493 10.02 20.00 -11.15
CA LEU A 493 8.82 19.31 -11.60
C LEU A 493 7.81 19.27 -10.47
N GLU A 494 6.57 19.65 -10.77
CA GLU A 494 5.44 19.18 -9.98
C GLU A 494 5.32 17.67 -10.25
N GLY A 495 5.73 16.91 -9.24
CA GLY A 495 5.83 15.46 -9.23
C GLY A 495 4.47 14.81 -8.98
N PRO A 496 4.39 13.48 -9.08
CA PRO A 496 3.13 12.78 -9.04
C PRO A 496 2.43 13.00 -7.69
N SER A 497 1.24 13.58 -7.66
CA SER A 497 0.37 13.41 -6.48
C SER A 497 -0.11 11.96 -6.41
N PHE A 498 -0.47 11.45 -5.24
CA PHE A 498 -0.94 10.06 -5.08
C PHE A 498 -2.08 9.75 -6.08
N GLY A 499 -1.78 8.96 -7.12
CA GLY A 499 -2.71 8.59 -8.19
C GLY A 499 -2.71 9.46 -9.46
N SER A 500 -1.77 10.41 -9.62
CA SER A 500 -1.55 11.17 -10.86
C SER A 500 -0.08 11.12 -11.27
N GLY A 501 0.24 10.75 -12.52
CA GLY A 501 1.63 10.80 -13.03
C GLY A 501 2.19 12.21 -13.17
N ILE A 502 3.44 12.32 -13.62
CA ILE A 502 4.04 13.62 -13.96
C ILE A 502 3.36 14.17 -15.22
N SER A 503 3.03 15.46 -15.20
CA SER A 503 2.54 16.13 -16.41
C SER A 503 3.65 16.15 -17.48
N GLN A 504 3.44 15.43 -18.58
CA GLN A 504 4.43 15.34 -19.67
C GLN A 504 4.77 16.70 -20.28
N SER A 505 3.82 17.65 -20.34
CA SER A 505 4.12 19.03 -20.76
C SER A 505 5.09 19.73 -19.81
N ASN A 506 4.99 19.47 -18.51
CA ASN A 506 5.88 20.06 -17.50
C ASN A 506 7.26 19.41 -17.55
N LEU A 507 7.34 18.11 -17.84
CA LEU A 507 8.61 17.40 -18.04
C LEU A 507 9.36 17.93 -19.28
N ILE A 508 8.67 18.01 -20.43
CA ILE A 508 9.21 18.61 -21.66
C ILE A 508 9.65 20.07 -21.41
N GLY A 509 8.82 20.85 -20.71
CA GLY A 509 9.12 22.24 -20.37
C GLY A 509 10.30 22.43 -19.41
N LEU A 510 10.57 21.48 -18.50
CA LEU A 510 11.80 21.48 -17.71
C LEU A 510 13.02 21.13 -18.57
N VAL A 511 12.95 20.02 -19.32
CA VAL A 511 14.07 19.55 -20.16
C VAL A 511 14.48 20.63 -21.17
N ALA A 512 13.52 21.27 -21.84
CA ALA A 512 13.77 22.37 -22.77
C ALA A 512 14.52 23.55 -22.11
N ARG A 513 14.06 24.00 -20.92
CA ARG A 513 14.73 25.08 -20.17
C ARG A 513 16.16 24.70 -19.77
N MET A 514 16.37 23.48 -19.29
CA MET A 514 17.70 23.00 -18.89
C MET A 514 18.67 22.92 -20.08
N GLN A 515 18.21 22.43 -21.23
CA GLN A 515 19.00 22.39 -22.46
C GLN A 515 19.26 23.79 -23.05
N GLN A 516 18.30 24.72 -22.95
CA GLN A 516 18.49 26.10 -23.38
C GLN A 516 19.52 26.82 -22.51
N ALA A 517 19.40 26.71 -21.18
CA ALA A 517 20.38 27.24 -20.24
C ALA A 517 21.79 26.64 -20.47
N ARG A 518 21.87 25.37 -20.90
CA ARG A 518 23.12 24.72 -21.31
C ARG A 518 23.76 25.39 -22.52
N LYS A 519 22.97 25.63 -23.56
CA LYS A 519 23.41 26.28 -24.80
C LYS A 519 23.89 27.71 -24.53
N ILE A 520 23.18 28.47 -23.69
CA ILE A 520 23.57 29.83 -23.29
C ILE A 520 24.90 29.83 -22.52
N ALA A 521 25.07 28.95 -21.51
CA ALA A 521 26.33 28.86 -20.77
C ALA A 521 27.53 28.51 -21.68
N ALA A 522 27.34 27.59 -22.62
CA ALA A 522 28.36 27.25 -23.61
C ALA A 522 28.69 28.41 -24.57
N MET A 523 27.69 29.18 -25.03
CA MET A 523 27.90 30.36 -25.88
C MET A 523 28.64 31.49 -25.17
N LEU A 524 28.43 31.67 -23.86
CA LEU A 524 29.11 32.68 -23.05
C LEU A 524 30.58 32.30 -22.71
N GLY A 525 31.09 31.17 -23.21
CA GLY A 525 32.42 30.68 -22.85
C GLY A 525 32.53 30.18 -21.40
N ILE A 526 31.40 30.12 -20.67
CA ILE A 526 31.31 29.60 -19.30
C ILE A 526 31.26 28.07 -19.39
N SER A 527 32.38 27.48 -19.78
CA SER A 527 32.56 26.03 -19.78
C SER A 527 32.59 25.53 -18.33
N PRO A 528 31.72 24.59 -17.92
CA PRO A 528 31.76 24.01 -16.58
C PRO A 528 33.09 23.33 -16.25
N ALA A 529 33.86 22.92 -17.27
CA ALA A 529 35.17 22.31 -17.14
C ALA A 529 36.33 23.32 -16.97
N GLY A 530 36.05 24.63 -16.90
CA GLY A 530 37.07 25.69 -16.96
C GLY A 530 37.70 26.12 -15.62
N VAL A 531 37.14 25.73 -14.46
CA VAL A 531 37.70 26.12 -13.15
C VAL A 531 38.89 25.21 -12.82
N GLY A 532 40.08 25.68 -13.17
CA GLY A 532 41.31 24.90 -13.11
C GLY A 532 41.67 24.39 -11.71
N VAL A 533 41.69 23.07 -11.56
CA VAL A 533 42.40 22.40 -10.45
C VAL A 533 43.89 22.66 -10.63
N PHE A 534 44.47 23.52 -9.79
CA PHE A 534 45.91 23.77 -9.76
C PHE A 534 46.67 22.52 -9.30
N SER A 535 47.08 21.70 -10.27
CA SER A 535 48.02 20.60 -10.06
C SER A 535 49.43 21.15 -9.78
N MET A 536 49.81 21.27 -8.51
CA MET A 536 51.20 21.57 -8.13
C MET A 536 52.14 20.42 -8.52
N GLY A 537 52.80 20.56 -9.67
CA GLY A 537 53.89 19.68 -10.09
C GLY A 537 55.25 20.20 -9.59
N ASN A 538 55.96 19.37 -8.84
CA ASN A 538 57.38 19.59 -8.51
C ASN A 538 58.25 19.66 -9.76
N ASN A 539 59.07 20.71 -9.94
CA ASN A 539 60.51 20.54 -10.25
C ASN A 539 61.34 21.83 -10.23
N MET A 540 62.65 21.65 -9.98
CA MET A 540 63.77 22.60 -10.13
C MET A 540 63.74 23.88 -9.26
N MET A 541 64.86 24.53 -8.92
CA MET A 541 66.25 24.19 -8.55
C MET A 541 67.01 25.53 -8.49
N ALA A 542 67.91 25.66 -7.51
CA ALA A 542 69.11 26.53 -7.51
C ALA A 542 69.00 28.07 -7.32
N SER A 543 69.84 28.57 -6.39
CA SER A 543 70.26 29.96 -6.14
C SER A 543 69.21 30.96 -5.62
N GLY A 544 69.54 31.91 -4.73
CA GLY A 544 70.77 32.10 -3.96
C GLY A 544 70.77 33.43 -3.17
N ALA A 545 71.57 33.48 -2.10
CA ALA A 545 72.08 34.70 -1.44
C ALA A 545 71.11 35.75 -0.83
N SER A 546 71.14 35.82 0.50
CA SER A 546 71.40 37.04 1.29
C SER A 546 70.37 38.18 1.38
N GLY A 547 70.00 38.55 2.63
CA GLY A 547 70.10 39.96 3.05
C GLY A 547 69.04 40.54 3.98
N MET A 548 69.41 40.65 5.27
CA MET A 548 69.15 41.80 6.17
C MET A 548 67.71 42.16 6.64
N MET A 549 67.58 42.21 7.98
CA MET A 549 67.11 43.35 8.82
C MET A 549 65.64 43.84 8.70
N ALA A 550 64.94 44.25 9.76
CA ALA A 550 65.16 44.19 11.21
C ALA A 550 63.86 44.52 11.99
N ALA A 551 63.83 44.20 13.30
CA ALA A 551 63.13 44.90 14.40
C ALA A 551 61.72 45.48 14.15
N SER A 552 60.65 45.00 14.80
CA SER A 552 60.18 45.43 16.16
C SER A 552 58.63 45.43 16.12
N MET A 553 57.82 45.45 17.18
CA MET A 553 58.00 45.53 18.65
C MET A 553 56.73 44.96 19.35
N MET A 554 56.86 44.55 20.63
CA MET A 554 55.87 44.49 21.74
C MET A 554 54.33 44.43 21.49
N GLY A 555 53.51 43.70 22.26
CA GLY A 555 53.74 42.97 23.52
C GLY A 555 52.50 42.11 23.90
N THR A 556 52.61 40.97 24.58
CA THR A 556 52.81 40.73 26.03
C THR A 556 51.64 41.09 26.98
N SER A 557 50.77 40.10 27.25
CA SER A 557 50.36 39.65 28.62
C SER A 557 49.34 38.51 28.45
N ASN A 558 49.57 37.24 28.81
CA ASN A 558 49.84 36.59 30.10
C ASN A 558 48.75 36.75 31.17
N ALA A 559 47.96 35.68 31.37
CA ALA A 559 47.59 35.15 32.70
C ALA A 559 47.12 33.68 32.62
N MET A 560 48.00 32.75 33.01
CA MET A 560 47.66 31.41 33.57
C MET A 560 47.51 31.57 35.12
N PRO A 561 47.39 30.54 36.02
CA PRO A 561 47.58 29.08 35.85
C PRO A 561 46.72 28.14 36.74
N MET A 562 47.23 26.91 36.90
CA MET A 562 46.84 25.74 37.73
C MET A 562 46.02 24.71 36.94
N GLY A 563 46.44 23.46 36.70
CA GLY A 563 47.39 22.57 37.40
C GLY A 563 46.64 21.27 37.78
N ALA A 564 47.17 20.04 37.70
CA ALA A 564 48.52 19.56 37.37
C ALA A 564 48.51 18.06 36.98
N ASN A 565 49.59 17.58 36.35
CA ASN A 565 50.26 16.26 36.47
C ASN A 565 49.46 14.91 36.40
N SER A 566 50.02 13.79 35.87
CA SER A 566 51.38 13.52 35.34
C SER A 566 51.50 12.15 34.64
N SER A 567 52.53 12.02 33.77
CA SER A 567 53.36 10.80 33.50
C SER A 567 52.72 9.52 32.93
N ALA A 568 53.38 8.69 32.10
CA ALA A 568 54.66 8.83 31.39
C ALA A 568 54.78 7.85 30.18
N SER A 569 55.30 8.37 29.08
CA SER A 569 56.23 7.81 28.07
C SER A 569 56.70 6.34 28.11
N ILE A 570 56.85 5.71 26.93
CA ILE A 570 58.14 5.33 26.29
C ILE A 570 57.92 4.55 24.97
N THR A 571 58.45 5.08 23.87
CA THR A 571 58.77 4.44 22.56
C THR A 571 60.18 3.79 22.63
N PRO A 572 60.65 2.84 21.75
CA PRO A 572 60.51 2.96 20.29
C PRO A 572 60.65 1.68 19.38
N LEU A 573 60.54 1.91 18.06
CA LEU A 573 61.28 1.31 16.91
C LEU A 573 61.39 -0.23 16.72
N GLY A 574 61.20 -0.73 15.48
CA GLY A 574 61.84 -1.99 15.05
C GLY A 574 61.33 -2.76 13.81
N ALA A 575 61.52 -2.22 12.60
CA ALA A 575 61.82 -2.91 11.32
C ALA A 575 61.39 -4.37 10.94
N ASN A 576 60.91 -4.49 9.68
CA ASN A 576 61.22 -5.50 8.63
C ASN A 576 60.84 -7.01 8.74
N GLY A 577 60.43 -7.56 7.58
CA GLY A 577 60.54 -8.99 7.20
C GLY A 577 59.19 -9.70 6.96
N ARG A 578 58.59 -9.83 5.77
CA ARG A 578 59.02 -10.41 4.46
C ARG A 578 58.98 -11.96 4.43
N VAL A 579 58.06 -12.52 3.62
CA VAL A 579 57.94 -13.92 3.12
C VAL A 579 57.73 -15.02 4.20
N GLY A 580 56.83 -16.00 4.09
CA GLY A 580 55.92 -16.42 3.00
C GLY A 580 56.06 -17.94 2.74
N SER A 581 55.02 -18.57 2.17
CA SER A 581 54.95 -20.03 1.86
C SER A 581 54.95 -20.97 3.10
N GLY A 582 54.19 -22.05 3.17
CA GLY A 582 53.28 -22.68 2.20
C GLY A 582 53.32 -24.21 2.34
N GLY A 583 52.24 -24.90 1.96
CA GLY A 583 52.11 -26.38 1.98
C GLY A 583 51.71 -26.94 3.35
N ASN A 584 50.64 -27.75 3.51
CA ASN A 584 50.14 -28.95 2.79
C ASN A 584 50.60 -30.27 3.43
N GLY A 585 49.67 -31.23 3.52
CA GLY A 585 49.92 -32.65 3.83
C GLY A 585 49.35 -33.06 5.19
N MET A 586 48.20 -33.76 5.24
CA MET A 586 48.05 -35.24 5.12
C MET A 586 48.68 -36.02 6.30
N GLY A 587 48.07 -37.07 6.85
CA GLY A 587 46.83 -37.77 6.54
C GLY A 587 46.30 -38.56 7.76
N MET A 588 45.06 -39.08 7.75
CA MET A 588 44.68 -40.45 7.31
C MET A 588 44.95 -41.60 8.32
N MET A 589 43.85 -42.19 8.82
CA MET A 589 43.67 -43.55 9.38
C MET A 589 44.45 -43.94 10.67
N GLY A 590 43.93 -44.78 11.58
CA GLY A 590 42.57 -45.33 11.72
C GLY A 590 42.46 -46.54 12.68
N ALA A 591 41.22 -46.79 13.14
CA ALA A 591 40.62 -48.09 13.53
C ALA A 591 40.90 -48.80 14.91
N VAL A 592 39.84 -49.54 15.32
CA VAL A 592 39.74 -50.74 16.21
C VAL A 592 39.50 -50.58 17.74
N ASN A 593 38.21 -50.70 18.12
CA ASN A 593 37.53 -51.45 19.23
C ASN A 593 38.33 -52.28 20.28
N PRO A 594 37.74 -52.72 21.44
CA PRO A 594 36.57 -52.27 22.25
C PRO A 594 36.99 -52.18 23.78
N PRO A 595 36.22 -52.50 24.87
CA PRO A 595 34.78 -52.74 25.11
C PRO A 595 34.16 -52.06 26.39
N ASN A 596 33.03 -52.63 26.85
CA ASN A 596 32.15 -52.43 28.03
C ASN A 596 32.79 -52.54 29.46
N PRO A 597 32.06 -52.29 30.59
CA PRO A 597 30.66 -51.80 30.76
C PRO A 597 30.42 -50.75 31.91
N THR A 598 29.13 -50.47 32.17
CA THR A 598 28.51 -49.88 33.41
C THR A 598 28.47 -48.36 33.58
N GLY A 599 27.38 -47.87 34.21
CA GLY A 599 27.23 -46.48 34.68
C GLY A 599 25.92 -45.79 34.27
N ALA A 600 24.81 -46.13 34.91
CA ALA A 600 23.58 -45.33 34.78
C ALA A 600 23.70 -44.04 35.59
N SER A 601 23.53 -42.88 34.96
CA SER A 601 23.46 -41.57 35.64
C SER A 601 22.68 -40.56 34.81
N SER A 602 21.90 -39.72 35.49
CA SER A 602 21.04 -38.70 34.91
C SER A 602 21.79 -37.65 34.09
N MET A 603 21.26 -37.29 32.92
CA MET A 603 21.61 -36.03 32.24
C MET A 603 20.42 -35.08 32.29
N GLY A 604 20.58 -33.98 33.04
CA GLY A 604 19.76 -32.78 32.84
C GLY A 604 20.19 -32.09 31.54
N ILE A 605 19.22 -31.49 30.85
CA ILE A 605 19.48 -30.79 29.58
C ILE A 605 20.01 -29.38 29.87
N SER A 606 21.29 -29.16 29.61
CA SER A 606 21.87 -27.82 29.52
C SER A 606 21.39 -27.12 28.24
N PRO A 607 20.96 -25.85 28.28
CA PRO A 607 20.57 -25.11 27.08
C PRO A 607 21.78 -24.77 26.20
N PHE A 608 21.60 -24.88 24.89
CA PHE A 608 22.62 -24.51 23.90
C PHE A 608 22.90 -23.00 23.91
N GLN A 609 24.17 -22.64 24.09
CA GLN A 609 24.66 -21.27 23.95
C GLN A 609 25.00 -21.01 22.47
N MET A 610 24.09 -20.39 21.71
CA MET A 610 24.40 -19.93 20.34
C MET A 610 25.25 -18.66 20.37
N GLY A 611 26.29 -18.65 19.53
CA GLY A 611 27.24 -17.53 19.43
C GLY A 611 26.64 -16.27 18.82
N SER A 612 26.95 -15.13 19.41
CA SER A 612 26.67 -13.80 18.86
C SER A 612 27.50 -13.53 17.61
N ASN A 613 26.85 -13.18 16.49
CA ASN A 613 27.51 -12.65 15.30
C ASN A 613 27.14 -11.15 15.14
N PRO A 614 28.09 -10.23 14.94
CA PRO A 614 27.84 -8.81 15.13
C PRO A 614 27.53 -8.08 13.82
N LEU A 615 26.28 -7.65 13.62
CA LEU A 615 25.87 -6.59 12.68
C LEU A 615 24.41 -6.21 13.00
N TYR A 616 24.08 -4.91 12.90
CA TYR A 616 22.89 -4.21 13.42
C TYR A 616 22.95 -3.78 14.89
N ASN A 617 23.52 -2.59 15.10
CA ASN A 617 23.48 -1.87 16.36
C ASN A 617 23.07 -0.41 16.10
N THR A 618 21.77 -0.10 16.17
CA THR A 618 21.24 1.26 16.31
C THR A 618 20.03 1.21 17.25
N ALA A 619 20.04 2.07 18.28
CA ALA A 619 19.01 2.08 19.33
C ALA A 619 17.87 3.07 18.98
N PRO A 620 16.62 2.79 19.39
CA PRO A 620 15.55 3.76 19.28
C PRO A 620 15.70 4.87 20.34
N SER A 621 15.57 6.13 19.94
CA SER A 621 15.49 7.26 20.88
C SER A 621 14.06 7.43 21.42
N PRO A 622 13.87 7.85 22.68
CA PRO A 622 12.56 7.98 23.28
C PRO A 622 11.91 9.33 22.95
N LEU A 623 10.65 9.31 22.50
CA LEU A 623 9.80 10.49 22.44
C LEU A 623 8.97 10.60 23.72
N SER A 624 9.45 11.41 24.67
CA SER A 624 8.61 11.96 25.73
C SER A 624 7.86 13.17 25.20
N SER A 625 6.56 13.26 25.50
CA SER A 625 5.85 14.54 25.49
C SER A 625 4.99 14.65 26.74
N GLN A 626 5.33 15.65 27.56
CA GLN A 626 4.61 16.04 28.75
C GLN A 626 3.52 17.05 28.34
N PRO A 627 2.30 17.01 28.90
CA PRO A 627 1.26 17.96 28.53
C PRO A 627 1.56 19.36 29.07
N GLY A 628 1.34 20.38 28.23
CA GLY A 628 1.41 21.79 28.62
C GLY A 628 0.02 22.39 28.82
N ASP A 629 -0.16 23.12 29.91
CA ASP A 629 -1.42 23.79 30.26
C ASP A 629 -1.76 24.95 29.30
N ALA A 630 -3.06 25.08 28.97
CA ALA A 630 -3.62 26.31 28.42
C ALA A 630 -5.08 26.51 28.88
N ALA A 631 -5.34 27.64 29.54
CA ALA A 631 -6.65 28.04 30.06
C ALA A 631 -7.59 28.56 28.94
N PRO A 632 -8.92 28.61 29.16
CA PRO A 632 -9.89 28.87 28.09
C PRO A 632 -10.05 30.36 27.77
N ALA A 633 -10.18 30.68 26.47
CA ALA A 633 -10.53 32.02 26.00
C ALA A 633 -12.05 32.19 25.88
N ALA A 634 -12.56 33.34 26.31
CA ALA A 634 -13.97 33.74 26.16
C ALA A 634 -14.07 35.05 25.36
N ALA A 635 -14.78 35.01 24.23
CA ALA A 635 -15.40 36.15 23.54
C ALA A 635 -16.43 35.54 22.55
N ALA A 636 -17.74 35.83 22.54
CA ALA A 636 -18.50 37.09 22.69
C ALA A 636 -18.65 37.92 21.40
N ALA A 637 -19.76 37.64 20.70
CA ALA A 637 -20.71 38.59 20.07
C ALA A 637 -20.29 39.53 18.92
N GLY A 638 -21.10 39.47 17.85
CA GLY A 638 -21.36 40.55 16.87
C GLY A 638 -21.54 40.04 15.43
N MET A 639 -22.38 40.60 14.55
CA MET A 639 -23.69 41.29 14.71
C MET A 639 -24.29 41.55 13.30
N ILE A 640 -25.60 41.29 13.08
CA ILE A 640 -26.51 41.93 12.06
C ILE A 640 -26.12 41.79 10.55
N GLY A 641 -27.01 41.60 9.55
CA GLY A 641 -28.47 41.45 9.39
C GLY A 641 -28.77 40.92 7.96
N ALA A 642 -29.99 40.81 7.41
CA ALA A 642 -31.30 41.38 7.79
C ALA A 642 -32.50 40.63 7.11
N ALA A 643 -33.72 40.90 7.60
CA ALA A 643 -35.07 40.73 7.00
C ALA A 643 -35.56 39.31 6.55
N GLY A 644 -36.80 38.88 6.86
CA GLY A 644 -37.85 39.46 7.72
C GLY A 644 -39.22 38.74 7.63
N ALA A 645 -40.16 39.09 8.54
CA ALA A 645 -41.64 38.87 8.48
C ALA A 645 -42.17 37.40 8.49
N SER A 646 -43.24 36.95 9.20
CA SER A 646 -44.33 37.59 9.99
C SER A 646 -44.98 36.61 11.01
N GLY A 647 -45.67 37.13 12.05
CA GLY A 647 -46.71 36.44 12.86
C GLY A 647 -46.21 35.45 13.94
N VAL A 648 -46.35 35.62 15.27
CA VAL A 648 -47.36 36.22 16.18
C VAL A 648 -48.66 35.42 16.32
N ILE A 649 -48.72 34.52 17.31
CA ILE A 649 -49.75 34.46 18.38
C ILE A 649 -49.06 33.97 19.66
N GLN A 650 -49.25 34.67 20.79
CA GLN A 650 -48.97 34.18 22.15
C GLN A 650 -50.28 33.77 22.84
N THR A 651 -50.25 32.77 23.71
CA THR A 651 -51.05 32.83 24.95
C THR A 651 -50.37 32.06 26.09
N ILE A 652 -50.42 32.65 27.28
CA ILE A 652 -49.84 32.16 28.55
C ILE A 652 -50.94 31.42 29.34
N GLY A 653 -50.59 30.41 30.15
CA GLY A 653 -51.57 29.82 31.07
C GLY A 653 -51.05 28.66 31.92
N SER A 654 -50.42 28.96 33.06
CA SER A 654 -50.12 28.00 34.13
C SER A 654 -51.04 28.25 35.33
N VAL A 655 -51.85 27.27 35.74
CA VAL A 655 -52.48 27.22 37.08
C VAL A 655 -52.55 25.77 37.59
N ARG A 656 -52.40 25.62 38.91
CA ARG A 656 -52.27 24.39 39.68
C ARG A 656 -53.61 23.74 40.09
N SER A 657 -53.49 22.46 40.50
CA SER A 657 -54.03 21.86 41.75
C SER A 657 -55.44 21.28 41.79
N SER A 658 -55.53 20.22 42.61
CA SER A 658 -56.71 19.57 43.22
C SER A 658 -57.47 18.64 42.26
N GLY A 659 -57.78 17.38 42.59
CA GLY A 659 -57.60 16.48 43.74
C GLY A 659 -58.33 15.17 43.37
N VAL A 660 -58.42 14.05 44.10
CA VAL A 660 -58.08 13.59 45.44
C VAL A 660 -58.72 12.17 45.54
N PHE A 661 -58.18 11.24 46.35
CA PHE A 661 -58.63 9.83 46.55
C PHE A 661 -58.58 8.86 45.32
N GLY A 662 -58.24 7.57 45.47
CA GLY A 662 -57.64 6.89 46.62
C GLY A 662 -58.02 5.41 46.75
N GLY A 663 -57.00 4.53 46.89
CA GLY A 663 -57.12 3.27 47.63
C GLY A 663 -57.36 1.96 46.85
N ALA A 664 -57.11 0.85 47.58
CA ALA A 664 -57.44 -0.56 47.28
C ALA A 664 -56.56 -1.34 46.28
N VAL A 665 -55.45 -1.83 46.83
CA VAL A 665 -54.77 -3.10 46.51
C VAL A 665 -55.77 -4.25 46.19
N GLY A 666 -55.49 -5.06 45.16
CA GLY A 666 -56.26 -6.27 44.85
C GLY A 666 -55.52 -7.22 43.91
N SER A 667 -54.94 -8.29 44.44
CA SER A 667 -54.23 -9.34 43.69
C SER A 667 -55.17 -10.41 43.11
N MET A 668 -55.05 -10.73 41.82
CA MET A 668 -55.45 -12.00 41.18
C MET A 668 -54.56 -12.17 39.94
N GLN A 669 -53.66 -13.16 39.85
CA GLN A 669 -53.89 -14.60 39.73
C GLN A 669 -54.47 -14.99 38.36
N MET A 670 -53.57 -15.41 37.47
CA MET A 670 -53.86 -15.92 36.12
C MET A 670 -54.47 -17.33 36.17
N PRO A 671 -55.44 -17.64 35.31
CA PRO A 671 -55.71 -19.00 34.84
C PRO A 671 -55.21 -19.24 33.40
N ILE A 672 -55.17 -20.52 33.03
CA ILE A 672 -54.47 -21.08 31.87
C ILE A 672 -55.46 -21.57 30.79
N MET A 673 -54.98 -21.64 29.54
CA MET A 673 -55.54 -22.35 28.36
C MET A 673 -56.84 -21.83 27.70
N GLY A 674 -56.82 -21.91 26.36
CA GLY A 674 -58.01 -21.76 25.51
C GLY A 674 -57.68 -21.41 24.05
N THR A 675 -57.25 -22.38 23.24
CA THR A 675 -57.44 -22.28 21.78
C THR A 675 -58.91 -22.57 21.45
N PRO A 676 -59.47 -21.95 20.40
CA PRO A 676 -59.73 -22.75 19.20
C PRO A 676 -59.59 -22.01 17.84
N SER A 677 -59.80 -22.81 16.80
CA SER A 677 -59.68 -22.63 15.36
C SER A 677 -60.40 -21.47 14.65
N LEU A 678 -59.83 -21.09 13.51
CA LEU A 678 -60.42 -20.64 12.23
C LEU A 678 -61.92 -20.25 12.18
N ALA A 679 -62.16 -19.05 11.65
CA ALA A 679 -63.27 -18.81 10.71
C ALA A 679 -62.89 -17.72 9.68
N THR A 680 -62.95 -18.07 8.40
CA THR A 680 -62.93 -17.14 7.25
C THR A 680 -64.29 -16.44 7.12
N MET A 681 -64.34 -15.20 6.64
CA MET A 681 -65.37 -14.65 5.72
C MET A 681 -64.96 -13.21 5.27
N PRO A 682 -65.44 -12.71 4.12
CA PRO A 682 -64.88 -11.53 3.44
C PRO A 682 -65.75 -10.27 3.55
N MET A 683 -65.15 -9.10 3.31
CA MET A 683 -65.85 -7.91 2.80
C MET A 683 -64.90 -7.07 1.93
N GLY A 684 -65.40 -6.57 0.80
CA GLY A 684 -64.65 -5.69 -0.09
C GLY A 684 -65.49 -4.49 -0.56
N MET A 685 -64.88 -3.30 -0.50
CA MET A 685 -65.19 -2.05 -1.21
C MET A 685 -63.90 -1.18 -1.10
N GLY A 686 -63.51 -0.30 -2.04
CA GLY A 686 -64.12 0.03 -3.32
C GLY A 686 -63.58 1.34 -3.92
N ALA A 687 -62.33 1.33 -4.43
CA ALA A 687 -61.71 2.33 -5.34
C ALA A 687 -61.57 3.81 -4.85
N PRO A 688 -60.92 4.72 -5.61
CA PRO A 688 -59.80 4.60 -6.58
C PRO A 688 -58.53 5.35 -6.05
N GLY A 689 -57.34 5.33 -6.66
CA GLY A 689 -56.78 4.66 -7.84
C GLY A 689 -55.43 5.33 -8.22
N GLY A 690 -54.54 4.62 -8.92
CA GLY A 690 -53.38 5.25 -9.59
C GLY A 690 -51.98 4.99 -9.03
N SER A 691 -51.44 3.77 -9.19
CA SER A 691 -50.03 3.59 -9.56
C SER A 691 -49.86 2.28 -10.34
N GLY A 692 -49.19 2.35 -11.49
CA GLY A 692 -48.92 1.19 -12.33
C GLY A 692 -47.72 0.41 -11.80
N GLY A 693 -47.91 -0.36 -10.74
CA GLY A 693 -46.96 -1.39 -10.33
C GLY A 693 -47.12 -2.62 -11.22
N THR A 694 -46.09 -2.98 -11.99
CA THR A 694 -46.00 -4.31 -12.61
C THR A 694 -46.14 -5.35 -11.51
N SER A 695 -47.08 -6.27 -11.67
CA SER A 695 -47.42 -7.24 -10.64
C SER A 695 -46.24 -8.15 -10.34
N GLU A 696 -46.14 -8.62 -9.09
CA GLU A 696 -45.11 -9.58 -8.68
C GLU A 696 -45.14 -10.86 -9.54
N ALA A 697 -46.33 -11.23 -10.01
CA ALA A 697 -46.55 -12.32 -10.97
C ALA A 697 -45.90 -12.05 -12.35
N GLU A 698 -45.96 -10.83 -12.88
CA GLU A 698 -45.29 -10.46 -14.15
C GLU A 698 -43.77 -10.46 -13.99
N MET A 699 -43.23 -9.98 -12.87
CA MET A 699 -41.79 -10.09 -12.58
C MET A 699 -41.34 -11.54 -12.47
N LEU A 700 -42.12 -12.41 -11.81
CA LEU A 700 -41.84 -13.85 -11.75
C LEU A 700 -41.94 -14.54 -13.11
N GLN A 701 -42.91 -14.17 -13.96
CA GLN A 701 -43.01 -14.67 -15.34
C GLN A 701 -41.81 -14.22 -16.19
N GLN A 702 -41.41 -12.95 -16.08
CA GLN A 702 -40.25 -12.43 -16.79
C GLN A 702 -38.95 -13.11 -16.34
N LEU A 703 -38.79 -13.34 -15.02
CA LEU A 703 -37.66 -14.08 -14.47
C LEU A 703 -37.62 -15.53 -14.97
N MET A 704 -38.77 -16.23 -14.98
CA MET A 704 -38.87 -17.59 -15.50
C MET A 704 -38.59 -17.67 -17.01
N ALA A 705 -39.02 -16.67 -17.79
CA ALA A 705 -38.71 -16.57 -19.22
C ALA A 705 -37.20 -16.37 -19.43
N GLU A 706 -36.57 -15.48 -18.65
CA GLU A 706 -35.13 -15.22 -18.70
C GLU A 706 -34.31 -16.45 -18.29
N ILE A 707 -34.73 -17.18 -17.25
CA ILE A 707 -34.13 -18.45 -16.82
C ILE A 707 -34.23 -19.51 -17.92
N ASN A 708 -35.38 -19.65 -18.59
CA ASN A 708 -35.54 -20.60 -19.68
C ASN A 708 -34.73 -20.20 -20.92
N ARG A 709 -34.64 -18.90 -21.24
CA ARG A 709 -33.75 -18.37 -22.29
C ARG A 709 -32.29 -18.73 -21.99
N LEU A 710 -31.81 -18.38 -20.80
CA LEU A 710 -30.45 -18.72 -20.36
C LEU A 710 -30.20 -20.23 -20.37
N LYS A 711 -31.17 -21.05 -19.95
CA LYS A 711 -31.08 -22.52 -20.01
C LYS A 711 -30.99 -23.06 -21.44
N SER A 712 -31.61 -22.40 -22.41
CA SER A 712 -31.46 -22.74 -23.84
C SER A 712 -30.14 -22.24 -24.45
N GLU A 713 -29.60 -21.11 -23.97
CA GLU A 713 -28.29 -20.58 -24.38
C GLU A 713 -27.11 -21.34 -23.74
N LEU A 714 -27.34 -21.97 -22.58
CA LEU A 714 -26.44 -22.87 -21.85
C LEU A 714 -26.70 -24.35 -22.19
N GLY A 715 -27.18 -24.66 -23.40
CA GLY A 715 -27.64 -25.99 -23.81
C GLY A 715 -26.69 -27.14 -23.43
N GLU A 716 -27.29 -28.21 -22.87
CA GLU A 716 -26.75 -29.50 -22.40
C GLU A 716 -25.23 -29.61 -22.11
#